data_AF-A0A2N9IG22-F1
#
_entry.id   AF-A0A2N9IG22-F1
#
_cell.length_a   1.000
_cell.length_b   1.000
_cell.length_c   1.000
_cell.angle_alpha   90.00
_cell.angle_beta   90.00
_cell.angle_gamma   90.00
#
_symmetry.space_group_name_H-M   'P 1'
#
loop_
_entity.id
_entity.type
_entity.pdbx_description
1 polymer ?
#
loop_
_entity_poly.entity_id
_entity_poly.type
_entity_poly.pdbx_seq_one_letter_code
_entity_poly.pdbx_strand_id
1 'polypeptide(L)'
;MDEARDIISRSISMITIDNDEEDNSNSNCNDLHAIFEDIQNDLNYIKKACRKLKQWEELVNKVIQQLILQGLDDAFKERTGELDDSTRTNFIQDKLKRTKKVVSMLKDQICSPPQFSLVSLDSESFQRSSFSMRYHSLFRLPVQLPDVNTNEMIANRYTSNEIEMVYNGLDVTKKLCLLCLSVFPENATIKKKVLVHWWVGEGFIDSLNNGDNTAESIGNEYFKEFVSKGIIELVHKKRRQSSDNCKMHPSIRYAIILLAKRAGFVSFNSKGNPTAEFSSCRRACLVKTEEGSSLRDLTYSFHLKQEKIQTLFNVNEPHLNFRLEWFSKMKYVRVLQLGRWRASAKQLVEVEDTEFLKGLKKMKQLRYFSLRGISRITELPNSICKLSNLRILNLNGCDNLEKLPDGIGSLTNLTHLDMSECYLISHMPKGLALLSELQVLKGFVIGKPRPGGLYCGLADLAKLEHLRKLSIHVDRTCPQAEEELNSLPKFKNLRSLSVAWSRIYNASTFTKVPAFQRLMSREKSMRTPPMTPPSQPAALNKLGLQYFHGSKMPDWLKLLNLKSLKKLYIRGGELSDLHQLGDGSWTVKHLRLKFLSELRMDWRELQALFPNLTYVEKFNCPKLSFFPCDENGEWISSAADTN
;
A
#
# COMPACT_ATOMS: atom_id res chain seq x y z
N MET A 1 -13.36 -35.09 8.16
CA MET A 1 -12.20 -35.83 7.64
C MET A 1 -12.57 -37.26 7.27
N ASP A 2 -13.22 -38.02 8.16
CA ASP A 2 -13.65 -39.38 7.80
C ASP A 2 -14.76 -39.36 6.73
N GLU A 3 -15.70 -38.40 6.76
CA GLU A 3 -16.63 -38.14 5.63
C GLU A 3 -15.92 -37.78 4.31
N ALA A 4 -14.85 -36.99 4.37
CA ALA A 4 -14.09 -36.62 3.17
C ALA A 4 -13.36 -37.84 2.59
N ARG A 5 -12.83 -38.72 3.44
CA ARG A 5 -12.22 -40.00 3.02
C ARG A 5 -13.26 -40.95 2.42
N ASP A 6 -14.45 -40.99 2.99
CA ASP A 6 -15.58 -41.82 2.51
C ASP A 6 -16.10 -41.33 1.15
N ILE A 7 -16.18 -40.01 0.96
CA ILE A 7 -16.51 -39.39 -0.33
C ILE A 7 -15.43 -39.72 -1.36
N ILE A 8 -14.14 -39.59 -1.00
CA ILE A 8 -13.01 -39.90 -1.90
C ILE A 8 -12.98 -41.38 -2.29
N SER A 9 -13.17 -42.30 -1.34
CA SER A 9 -13.24 -43.74 -1.63
C SER A 9 -14.42 -44.10 -2.54
N ARG A 10 -15.59 -43.47 -2.37
CA ARG A 10 -16.74 -43.66 -3.28
C ARG A 10 -16.46 -43.12 -4.68
N SER A 11 -15.75 -41.99 -4.78
CA SER A 11 -15.33 -41.43 -6.07
C SER A 11 -14.33 -42.33 -6.79
N ILE A 12 -13.42 -43.00 -6.08
CA ILE A 12 -12.48 -43.97 -6.66
C ILE A 12 -13.21 -45.21 -7.18
N SER A 13 -14.17 -45.76 -6.41
CA SER A 13 -14.93 -46.94 -6.86
C SER A 13 -15.75 -46.66 -8.12
N MET A 14 -16.26 -45.43 -8.29
CA MET A 14 -16.98 -45.03 -9.50
C MET A 14 -16.06 -44.95 -10.73
N ILE A 15 -14.80 -44.54 -10.57
CA ILE A 15 -13.84 -44.43 -11.68
C ILE A 15 -13.33 -45.81 -12.14
N THR A 16 -13.23 -46.78 -11.23
CA THR A 16 -12.77 -48.15 -11.57
C THR A 16 -13.83 -49.03 -12.24
N ILE A 17 -15.12 -48.72 -12.12
CA ILE A 17 -16.22 -49.51 -12.73
C ILE A 17 -16.41 -49.18 -14.22
N ASP A 18 -16.00 -47.99 -14.67
CA ASP A 18 -16.19 -47.52 -16.05
C ASP A 18 -15.06 -47.94 -17.04
N ASN A 19 -14.08 -48.76 -16.62
CA ASN A 19 -12.87 -49.07 -17.41
C ASN A 19 -12.80 -50.50 -18.00
N ASP A 20 -13.91 -51.24 -18.06
CA ASP A 20 -13.96 -52.56 -18.72
C ASP A 20 -14.24 -52.50 -20.24
N GLU A 21 -14.23 -51.32 -20.87
CA GLU A 21 -14.29 -51.18 -22.33
C GLU A 21 -13.05 -50.48 -22.92
N GLU A 22 -12.55 -51.04 -24.03
CA GLU A 22 -11.19 -50.99 -24.56
C GLU A 22 -10.59 -49.60 -24.90
N ASP A 23 -9.32 -49.44 -24.50
CA ASP A 23 -8.19 -48.78 -25.18
C ASP A 23 -8.35 -47.36 -25.79
N ASN A 24 -8.21 -46.33 -24.93
CA ASN A 24 -7.27 -45.19 -25.16
C ASN A 24 -7.18 -44.18 -23.97
N SER A 25 -7.71 -44.49 -22.80
CA SER A 25 -7.85 -43.53 -21.66
C SER A 25 -6.82 -43.70 -20.52
N ASN A 26 -5.80 -44.55 -20.69
CA ASN A 26 -4.93 -44.95 -19.58
C ASN A 26 -4.03 -43.85 -19.00
N SER A 27 -3.83 -42.72 -19.69
CA SER A 27 -3.03 -41.59 -19.17
C SER A 27 -3.80 -40.72 -18.17
N ASN A 28 -5.09 -40.47 -18.39
CA ASN A 28 -5.89 -39.59 -17.52
C ASN A 28 -6.30 -40.28 -16.22
N CYS A 29 -6.52 -41.61 -16.26
CA CYS A 29 -6.90 -42.37 -15.08
C CYS A 29 -5.74 -42.48 -14.07
N ASN A 30 -4.51 -42.65 -14.55
CA ASN A 30 -3.32 -42.70 -13.71
C ASN A 30 -2.99 -41.33 -13.08
N ASP A 31 -3.18 -40.22 -13.81
CA ASP A 31 -3.02 -38.87 -13.27
C ASP A 31 -4.05 -38.55 -12.19
N LEU A 32 -5.30 -38.99 -12.35
CA LEU A 32 -6.33 -38.83 -11.32
C LEU A 32 -6.01 -39.68 -10.09
N HIS A 33 -5.56 -40.92 -10.26
CA HIS A 33 -5.20 -41.80 -9.14
C HIS A 33 -4.04 -41.21 -8.30
N ALA A 34 -3.03 -40.63 -8.96
CA ALA A 34 -1.93 -39.95 -8.30
C ALA A 34 -2.38 -38.71 -7.51
N ILE A 35 -3.28 -37.89 -8.06
CA ILE A 35 -3.86 -36.72 -7.36
C ILE A 35 -4.66 -37.17 -6.13
N PHE A 36 -5.38 -38.28 -6.23
CA PHE A 36 -6.14 -38.82 -5.10
C PHE A 36 -5.23 -39.38 -3.99
N GLU A 37 -4.15 -40.08 -4.34
CA GLU A 37 -3.15 -40.52 -3.35
C GLU A 37 -2.50 -39.34 -2.64
N ASP A 38 -2.16 -38.26 -3.36
CA ASP A 38 -1.63 -37.03 -2.77
C ASP A 38 -2.62 -36.42 -1.75
N ILE A 39 -3.89 -36.28 -2.12
CA ILE A 39 -4.94 -35.75 -1.23
C ILE A 39 -5.11 -36.66 0.01
N GLN A 40 -5.07 -37.99 -0.18
CA GLN A 40 -5.18 -38.96 0.90
C GLN A 40 -4.00 -38.84 1.89
N ASN A 41 -2.80 -38.64 1.35
CA ASN A 41 -1.56 -38.46 2.12
C ASN A 41 -1.59 -37.15 2.92
N ASP A 42 -2.03 -36.05 2.29
CA ASP A 42 -2.20 -34.75 2.95
C ASP A 42 -3.24 -34.79 4.07
N LEU A 43 -4.39 -35.43 3.82
CA LEU A 43 -5.43 -35.62 4.84
C LEU A 43 -4.93 -36.46 6.01
N ASN A 44 -4.15 -37.52 5.77
CA ASN A 44 -3.55 -38.32 6.83
C ASN A 44 -2.49 -37.53 7.62
N TYR A 45 -1.69 -36.71 6.95
CA TYR A 45 -0.73 -35.81 7.59
C TYR A 45 -1.43 -34.78 8.48
N ILE A 46 -2.48 -34.12 7.98
CA ILE A 46 -3.32 -33.19 8.75
C ILE A 46 -3.93 -33.89 9.96
N LYS A 47 -4.46 -35.12 9.80
CA LYS A 47 -5.01 -35.91 10.93
C LYS A 47 -3.94 -36.20 11.98
N LYS A 48 -2.71 -36.52 11.58
CA LYS A 48 -1.58 -36.75 12.49
C LYS A 48 -1.15 -35.45 13.18
N ALA A 49 -1.16 -34.32 12.47
CA ALA A 49 -0.83 -33.01 13.02
C ALA A 49 -1.86 -32.54 14.05
N CYS A 50 -3.15 -32.68 13.76
CA CYS A 50 -4.24 -32.38 14.69
C CYS A 50 -4.17 -33.24 15.96
N ARG A 51 -3.79 -34.51 15.87
CA ARG A 51 -3.56 -35.36 17.06
C ARG A 51 -2.40 -34.86 17.91
N LYS A 52 -1.28 -34.47 17.30
CA LYS A 52 -0.13 -33.89 18.02
C LYS A 52 -0.50 -32.56 18.71
N LEU A 53 -1.30 -31.72 18.05
CA LEU A 53 -1.80 -30.47 18.64
C LEU A 53 -2.71 -30.74 19.84
N LYS A 54 -3.63 -31.71 19.72
CA LYS A 54 -4.52 -32.10 20.84
C LYS A 54 -3.73 -32.66 22.04
N GLN A 55 -2.70 -33.48 21.80
CA GLN A 55 -1.82 -33.98 22.85
C GLN A 55 -1.03 -32.85 23.53
N TRP A 56 -0.54 -31.88 22.76
CA TRP A 56 0.15 -30.71 23.30
C TRP A 56 -0.80 -29.83 24.14
N GLU A 57 -2.03 -29.61 23.67
CA GLU A 57 -3.07 -28.91 24.43
C GLU A 57 -3.39 -29.62 25.76
N GLU A 58 -3.54 -30.95 25.76
CA GLU A 58 -3.76 -31.74 26.98
C GLU A 58 -2.59 -31.64 27.96
N LEU A 59 -1.34 -31.60 27.47
CA LEU A 59 -0.15 -31.41 28.31
C LEU A 59 -0.12 -30.03 28.97
N VAL A 60 -0.39 -28.97 28.21
CA VAL A 60 -0.46 -27.60 28.73
C VAL A 60 -1.58 -27.49 29.76
N ASN A 61 -2.76 -28.06 29.48
CA ASN A 61 -3.89 -28.07 30.40
C ASN A 61 -3.60 -28.82 31.71
N LYS A 62 -2.84 -29.92 31.68
CA LYS A 62 -2.39 -30.63 32.90
C LYS A 62 -1.51 -29.75 33.80
N VAL A 63 -0.58 -28.98 33.22
CA VAL A 63 0.30 -28.08 34.00
C VAL A 63 -0.51 -26.93 34.60
N ILE A 64 -1.52 -26.42 33.89
CA ILE A 64 -2.45 -25.41 34.41
C ILE A 64 -3.30 -25.99 35.55
N GLN A 65 -3.81 -27.21 35.44
CA GLN A 65 -4.56 -27.87 36.52
C GLN A 65 -3.70 -28.10 37.77
N GLN A 66 -2.42 -28.44 37.63
CA GLN A 66 -1.49 -28.53 38.76
C GLN A 66 -1.32 -27.19 39.49
N LEU A 67 -1.27 -26.07 38.76
CA LEU A 67 -1.25 -24.72 39.34
C LEU A 67 -2.51 -24.40 40.13
N ILE A 68 -3.68 -24.79 39.61
CA ILE A 68 -4.97 -24.56 40.28
C ILE A 68 -5.06 -25.38 41.56
N LEU A 69 -4.71 -26.67 41.52
CA LEU A 69 -4.71 -27.55 42.69
C LEU A 69 -3.71 -27.09 43.76
N GLN A 70 -2.51 -26.63 43.37
CA GLN A 70 -1.54 -26.04 44.29
C GLN A 70 -2.05 -24.73 44.92
N GLY A 71 -2.65 -23.85 44.12
CA GLY A 71 -3.24 -22.60 44.62
C GLY A 71 -4.37 -22.85 45.63
N LEU A 72 -5.14 -23.92 45.46
CA LEU A 72 -6.19 -24.34 46.39
C LEU A 72 -5.60 -24.91 47.70
N ASP A 73 -4.56 -25.75 47.61
CA ASP A 73 -3.88 -26.34 48.77
C ASP A 73 -3.18 -25.26 49.64
N ASP A 74 -2.57 -24.26 48.99
CA ASP A 74 -1.97 -23.10 49.65
C ASP A 74 -3.03 -22.20 50.32
N ALA A 75 -4.19 -21.99 49.68
CA ALA A 75 -5.29 -21.22 50.24
C ALA A 75 -5.97 -21.94 51.43
N PHE A 76 -5.96 -23.28 51.44
CA PHE A 76 -6.42 -24.08 52.58
C PHE A 76 -5.46 -23.98 53.78
N LYS A 77 -4.15 -24.03 53.54
CA LYS A 77 -3.12 -23.87 54.59
C LYS A 77 -3.09 -22.47 55.19
N GLU A 78 -3.38 -21.43 54.40
CA GLU A 78 -3.53 -20.05 54.89
C GLU A 78 -4.74 -19.87 55.82
N ARG A 79 -5.76 -20.73 55.74
CA ARG A 79 -6.99 -20.63 56.57
C ARG A 79 -6.92 -21.39 57.90
N THR A 80 -5.99 -22.32 58.07
CA THR A 80 -6.00 -23.28 59.21
C THR A 80 -4.81 -23.15 60.16
N GLY A 81 -3.80 -22.31 59.88
CA GLY A 81 -2.64 -22.14 60.75
C GLY A 81 -2.57 -20.78 61.43
N GLU A 82 -2.67 -20.74 62.76
CA GLU A 82 -2.14 -19.61 63.55
C GLU A 82 -0.61 -19.68 63.50
N LEU A 83 0.02 -18.80 62.72
CA LEU A 83 1.47 -18.82 62.49
C LEU A 83 2.07 -17.44 62.71
N ASP A 84 3.18 -17.40 63.45
CA ASP A 84 3.96 -16.17 63.70
C ASP A 84 4.56 -15.57 62.41
N ASP A 85 4.99 -14.30 62.50
CA ASP A 85 5.49 -13.53 61.36
C ASP A 85 6.74 -14.13 60.69
N SER A 86 7.58 -14.86 61.44
CA SER A 86 8.79 -15.51 60.88
C SER A 86 8.41 -16.71 60.02
N THR A 87 7.41 -17.46 60.44
CA THR A 87 6.94 -18.67 59.76
C THR A 87 6.11 -18.33 58.53
N ARG A 88 5.36 -17.22 58.59
CA ARG A 88 4.61 -16.66 57.46
C ARG A 88 5.53 -16.20 56.33
N THR A 89 6.67 -15.60 56.65
CA THR A 89 7.64 -15.13 55.64
C THR A 89 8.30 -16.30 54.90
N ASN A 90 8.69 -17.35 55.64
CA ASN A 90 9.23 -18.58 55.05
C ASN A 90 8.21 -19.31 54.17
N PHE A 91 6.95 -19.37 54.59
CA PHE A 91 5.85 -19.94 53.81
C PHE A 91 5.64 -19.18 52.48
N ILE A 92 5.60 -17.85 52.51
CA ILE A 92 5.44 -17.02 51.31
C ILE A 92 6.63 -17.19 50.36
N GLN A 93 7.85 -17.30 50.90
CA GLN A 93 9.05 -17.49 50.09
C GLN A 93 9.05 -18.86 49.39
N ASP A 94 8.63 -19.91 50.10
CA ASP A 94 8.47 -21.25 49.52
C ASP A 94 7.36 -21.30 48.46
N LYS A 95 6.22 -20.63 48.72
CA LYS A 95 5.12 -20.46 47.76
C LYS A 95 5.61 -19.80 46.47
N LEU A 96 6.30 -18.67 46.58
CA LEU A 96 6.86 -17.95 45.43
C LEU A 96 7.88 -18.79 44.64
N LYS A 97 8.75 -19.55 45.32
CA LYS A 97 9.71 -20.45 44.65
C LYS A 97 8.99 -21.56 43.88
N ARG A 98 7.95 -22.15 44.46
CA ARG A 98 7.16 -23.22 43.82
C ARG A 98 6.36 -22.68 42.62
N THR A 99 5.66 -21.56 42.78
CA THR A 99 4.94 -20.89 41.68
C THR A 99 5.89 -20.52 40.54
N LYS A 100 7.07 -19.95 40.85
CA LYS A 100 8.09 -19.62 39.85
C LYS A 100 8.57 -20.85 39.07
N LYS A 101 8.73 -22.00 39.72
CA LYS A 101 9.12 -23.26 39.07
C LYS A 101 8.06 -23.71 38.06
N VAL A 102 6.79 -23.69 38.43
CA VAL A 102 5.70 -24.12 37.53
C VAL A 102 5.50 -23.13 36.38
N VAL A 103 5.63 -21.82 36.62
CA VAL A 103 5.61 -20.80 35.57
C VAL A 103 6.77 -21.00 34.57
N SER A 104 7.96 -21.39 35.04
CA SER A 104 9.08 -21.73 34.16
C SER A 104 8.77 -22.96 33.30
N MET A 105 8.20 -24.02 33.89
CA MET A 105 7.80 -25.22 33.15
C MET A 105 6.74 -24.92 32.09
N LEU A 106 5.75 -24.08 32.41
CA LEU A 106 4.74 -23.60 31.46
C LEU A 106 5.36 -22.79 30.33
N LYS A 107 6.31 -21.91 30.65
CA LYS A 107 7.04 -21.12 29.66
C LYS A 107 7.80 -22.02 28.68
N ASP A 108 8.50 -23.04 29.18
CA ASP A 108 9.27 -23.96 28.33
C ASP A 108 8.36 -24.83 27.43
N GLN A 109 7.20 -25.26 27.94
CA GLN A 109 6.21 -26.05 27.17
C GLN A 109 5.46 -25.22 26.13
N ILE A 110 5.20 -23.94 26.40
CA ILE A 110 4.59 -23.00 25.44
C ILE A 110 5.58 -22.58 24.36
N CYS A 111 6.86 -22.43 24.72
CA CYS A 111 7.92 -22.06 23.78
C CYS A 111 8.40 -23.21 22.88
N SER A 112 7.96 -24.45 23.13
CA SER A 112 8.36 -25.64 22.35
C SER A 112 7.14 -26.36 21.71
N PRO A 113 6.35 -25.71 20.83
CA PRO A 113 5.26 -26.37 20.13
C PRO A 113 5.77 -27.50 19.20
N PRO A 114 4.95 -28.51 18.87
CA PRO A 114 5.36 -29.62 18.03
C PRO A 114 5.85 -29.11 16.66
N GLN A 115 7.12 -29.38 16.35
CA GLN A 115 7.69 -29.06 15.03
C GLN A 115 7.10 -29.99 13.98
N PHE A 116 6.51 -29.40 12.95
CA PHE A 116 5.98 -30.12 11.79
C PHE A 116 7.02 -30.06 10.68
N SER A 117 7.68 -31.20 10.42
CA SER A 117 8.70 -31.32 9.36
C SER A 117 8.04 -31.16 7.99
N LEU A 118 8.41 -30.11 7.26
CA LEU A 118 7.85 -29.71 5.96
C LEU A 118 8.53 -30.42 4.76
N VAL A 119 9.17 -31.58 4.98
CA VAL A 119 10.15 -32.18 4.05
C VAL A 119 9.56 -33.34 3.21
N SER A 120 8.24 -33.36 2.95
CA SER A 120 7.68 -34.39 2.05
C SER A 120 6.55 -33.91 1.14
N LEU A 121 6.46 -32.61 0.87
CA LEU A 121 5.51 -32.04 -0.11
C LEU A 121 6.19 -31.77 -1.46
N ASP A 122 7.09 -32.67 -1.88
CA ASP A 122 7.67 -32.69 -3.23
C ASP A 122 6.90 -33.67 -4.13
N SER A 123 5.57 -33.58 -4.17
CA SER A 123 4.79 -34.21 -5.25
C SER A 123 4.55 -33.19 -6.37
N GLU A 124 4.83 -33.61 -7.61
CA GLU A 124 4.85 -32.76 -8.81
C GLU A 124 3.49 -32.10 -9.15
N SER A 125 2.41 -32.47 -8.44
CA SER A 125 1.07 -31.88 -8.60
C SER A 125 1.00 -30.41 -8.17
N PHE A 126 1.85 -29.97 -7.24
CA PHE A 126 1.94 -28.56 -6.81
C PHE A 126 2.73 -27.65 -7.76
N GLN A 127 3.46 -28.19 -8.74
CA GLN A 127 4.21 -27.37 -9.69
C GLN A 127 3.35 -26.84 -10.85
N ARG A 128 2.23 -27.48 -11.17
CA ARG A 128 1.36 -27.05 -12.30
C ARG A 128 0.47 -25.84 -11.97
N SER A 129 0.39 -25.39 -10.72
CA SER A 129 -0.26 -24.13 -10.31
C SER A 129 0.72 -22.96 -10.06
N SER A 130 2.01 -23.14 -10.36
CA SER A 130 3.09 -22.22 -10.00
C SER A 130 3.32 -21.03 -10.96
N PHE A 131 2.27 -20.49 -11.60
CA PHE A 131 2.40 -19.21 -12.33
C PHE A 131 1.96 -17.96 -11.56
N SER A 132 1.63 -18.08 -10.26
CA SER A 132 1.26 -16.93 -9.40
C SER A 132 2.05 -16.80 -8.07
N MET A 133 3.13 -17.54 -7.84
CA MET A 133 3.95 -17.36 -6.63
C MET A 133 5.45 -17.53 -6.89
N ARG A 134 6.09 -16.49 -7.44
CA ARG A 134 7.54 -16.26 -7.32
C ARG A 134 7.87 -14.91 -6.69
N TYR A 135 7.10 -14.50 -5.68
CA TYR A 135 7.45 -13.35 -4.84
C TYR A 135 7.39 -13.64 -3.33
N HIS A 136 7.08 -14.86 -2.89
CA HIS A 136 6.93 -15.19 -1.46
C HIS A 136 8.12 -15.91 -0.80
N SER A 137 9.20 -16.24 -1.53
CA SER A 137 10.35 -16.97 -0.97
C SER A 137 11.66 -16.19 -0.82
N LEU A 138 11.64 -14.85 -0.91
CA LEU A 138 12.80 -14.03 -0.50
C LEU A 138 12.31 -12.82 0.31
N PHE A 139 12.99 -12.56 1.43
CA PHE A 139 12.80 -11.46 2.40
C PHE A 139 11.87 -11.68 3.60
N ARG A 140 12.18 -12.68 4.47
CA ARG A 140 11.96 -12.49 5.92
C ARG A 140 12.98 -11.46 6.42
N LEU A 141 12.62 -10.18 6.34
CA LEU A 141 13.22 -9.13 7.18
C LEU A 141 12.36 -8.99 8.45
N PRO A 142 12.92 -8.58 9.59
CA PRO A 142 12.19 -8.58 10.85
C PRO A 142 10.94 -7.68 10.74
N VAL A 143 9.77 -8.28 10.99
CA VAL A 143 8.46 -7.62 11.09
C VAL A 143 8.38 -6.75 12.36
N GLN A 144 9.36 -6.89 13.26
CA GLN A 144 9.42 -6.28 14.57
C GLN A 144 10.06 -4.88 14.54
N LEU A 145 9.53 -3.98 15.37
CA LEU A 145 10.15 -2.68 15.60
C LEU A 145 11.39 -2.87 16.49
N PRO A 146 12.56 -2.34 16.11
CA PRO A 146 13.74 -2.37 16.98
C PRO A 146 13.46 -1.58 18.27
N ASP A 147 13.98 -2.08 19.40
CA ASP A 147 13.91 -1.41 20.69
C ASP A 147 14.71 -0.10 20.65
N VAL A 148 14.15 0.97 21.21
CA VAL A 148 14.90 2.23 21.40
C VAL A 148 16.04 1.93 22.37
N ASN A 149 17.29 2.10 21.92
CA ASN A 149 18.47 1.87 22.74
C ASN A 149 18.49 2.86 23.91
N THR A 150 18.20 2.36 25.12
CA THR A 150 18.06 3.16 26.35
C THR A 150 19.38 3.75 26.86
N ASN A 151 20.53 3.37 26.28
CA ASN A 151 21.86 3.82 26.71
C ASN A 151 22.26 5.23 26.22
N GLU A 152 21.43 5.93 25.43
CA GLU A 152 21.69 7.32 24.97
C GLU A 152 21.14 8.42 25.92
N MET A 153 20.83 8.11 27.18
CA MET A 153 20.14 9.05 28.10
C MET A 153 20.93 10.30 28.50
N ILE A 154 22.26 10.31 28.42
CA ILE A 154 23.10 11.44 28.85
C ILE A 154 23.44 12.39 27.69
N ALA A 155 23.56 11.88 26.45
CA ALA A 155 23.78 12.70 25.26
C ALA A 155 22.51 13.42 24.75
N ASN A 156 21.31 13.00 25.19
CA ASN A 156 20.03 13.44 24.64
C ASN A 156 19.41 14.71 25.25
N ARG A 157 19.92 15.25 26.38
CA ARG A 157 19.31 16.44 27.01
C ARG A 157 19.52 17.71 26.18
N TYR A 158 20.71 17.90 25.60
CA TYR A 158 21.02 19.06 24.78
C TYR A 158 20.15 19.10 23.52
N THR A 159 20.13 18.00 22.76
CA THR A 159 19.28 17.83 21.58
C THR A 159 17.79 18.02 21.92
N SER A 160 17.34 17.52 23.08
CA SER A 160 15.96 17.68 23.51
C SER A 160 15.59 19.15 23.78
N ASN A 161 16.48 19.91 24.41
CA ASN A 161 16.26 21.33 24.68
C ASN A 161 16.24 22.16 23.40
N GLU A 162 17.15 21.91 22.46
CA GLU A 162 17.19 22.59 21.16
C GLU A 162 15.91 22.33 20.35
N ILE A 163 15.50 21.05 20.26
CA ILE A 163 14.27 20.67 19.56
C ILE A 163 13.03 21.23 20.27
N GLU A 164 13.05 21.36 21.59
CA GLU A 164 11.98 22.00 22.34
C GLU A 164 11.90 23.51 22.08
N MET A 165 13.02 24.21 22.00
CA MET A 165 13.06 25.62 21.58
C MET A 165 12.51 25.80 20.17
N VAL A 166 12.95 24.94 19.24
CA VAL A 166 12.44 24.89 17.86
C VAL A 166 10.94 24.65 17.85
N TYR A 167 10.47 23.65 18.60
CA TYR A 167 9.05 23.31 18.71
C TYR A 167 8.25 24.48 19.25
N ASN A 168 8.70 25.14 20.32
CA ASN A 168 8.00 26.25 20.95
C ASN A 168 7.85 27.45 20.00
N GLY A 169 8.83 27.69 19.13
CA GLY A 169 8.79 28.74 18.10
C GLY A 169 7.89 28.44 16.89
N LEU A 170 7.34 27.23 16.74
CA LEU A 170 6.40 26.90 15.67
C LEU A 170 4.98 27.37 16.00
N ASP A 171 4.21 27.71 14.96
CA ASP A 171 2.77 27.90 15.11
C ASP A 171 2.05 26.59 15.50
N VAL A 172 0.82 26.71 16.00
CA VAL A 172 0.05 25.57 16.53
C VAL A 172 -0.15 24.48 15.48
N THR A 173 -0.41 24.85 14.22
CA THR A 173 -0.64 23.91 13.13
C THR A 173 0.63 23.13 12.81
N LYS A 174 1.77 23.80 12.69
CA LYS A 174 3.07 23.17 12.44
C LYS A 174 3.53 22.31 13.61
N LYS A 175 3.25 22.70 14.86
CA LYS A 175 3.46 21.85 16.04
C LYS A 175 2.73 20.52 15.88
N LEU A 176 1.42 20.55 15.58
CA LEU A 176 0.62 19.33 15.39
C LEU A 176 1.12 18.48 14.20
N CYS A 177 1.47 19.12 13.08
CA CYS A 177 2.06 18.45 11.92
C CYS A 177 3.39 17.76 12.26
N LEU A 178 4.23 18.40 13.06
CA LEU A 178 5.50 17.87 13.53
C LEU A 178 5.30 16.66 14.46
N LEU A 179 4.31 16.72 15.37
CA LEU A 179 4.02 15.60 16.27
C LEU A 179 3.57 14.32 15.53
N CYS A 180 2.98 14.42 14.33
CA CYS A 180 2.69 13.25 13.50
C CYS A 180 3.95 12.40 13.19
N LEU A 181 5.15 13.00 13.16
CA LEU A 181 6.37 12.26 12.88
C LEU A 181 6.79 11.32 14.03
N SER A 182 6.26 11.51 15.24
CA SER A 182 6.56 10.67 16.42
C SER A 182 6.18 9.20 16.26
N VAL A 183 5.19 8.89 15.41
CA VAL A 183 4.62 7.55 15.24
C VAL A 183 5.51 6.62 14.42
N PHE A 184 6.38 7.17 13.59
CA PHE A 184 7.23 6.36 12.71
C PHE A 184 8.41 5.75 13.48
N PRO A 185 8.85 4.54 13.11
CA PRO A 185 9.94 3.88 13.81
C PRO A 185 11.29 4.51 13.53
N GLU A 186 12.29 4.13 14.30
CA GLU A 186 13.65 4.64 14.15
C GLU A 186 14.20 4.37 12.73
N ASN A 187 14.97 5.32 12.21
CA ASN A 187 15.59 5.27 10.88
C ASN A 187 14.60 5.11 9.71
N ALA A 188 13.30 5.31 9.95
CA ALA A 188 12.27 5.22 8.94
C ALA A 188 12.49 6.21 7.79
N THR A 189 12.46 5.69 6.55
CA THR A 189 12.32 6.52 5.35
C THR A 189 10.85 6.71 5.04
N ILE A 190 10.34 7.93 5.26
CA ILE A 190 8.92 8.29 5.18
C ILE A 190 8.68 9.05 3.88
N LYS A 191 7.63 8.71 3.13
CA LYS A 191 7.20 9.54 1.99
C LYS A 191 6.44 10.77 2.52
N LYS A 192 6.84 11.97 2.10
CA LYS A 192 6.18 13.24 2.47
C LYS A 192 4.66 13.19 2.29
N LYS A 193 4.20 12.62 1.16
CA LYS A 193 2.77 12.47 0.82
C LYS A 193 1.95 11.75 1.91
N VAL A 194 2.53 10.78 2.63
CA VAL A 194 1.83 10.07 3.72
C VAL A 194 1.48 11.04 4.85
N LEU A 195 2.44 11.87 5.26
CA LEU A 195 2.25 12.88 6.30
C LEU A 195 1.27 13.95 5.84
N VAL A 196 1.41 14.49 4.62
CA VAL A 196 0.46 15.48 4.08
C VAL A 196 -0.97 14.95 4.08
N HIS A 197 -1.18 13.71 3.63
CA HIS A 197 -2.50 13.09 3.65
C HIS A 197 -3.06 12.94 5.06
N TRP A 198 -2.20 12.57 6.02
CA TRP A 198 -2.59 12.52 7.43
C TRP A 198 -2.97 13.92 7.94
N TRP A 199 -2.18 14.96 7.65
CA TRP A 199 -2.46 16.34 8.03
C TRP A 199 -3.79 16.85 7.46
N VAL A 200 -4.13 16.50 6.21
CA VAL A 200 -5.44 16.80 5.60
C VAL A 200 -6.57 16.05 6.33
N GLY A 201 -6.36 14.78 6.66
CA GLY A 201 -7.35 13.99 7.38
C GLY A 201 -7.62 14.53 8.80
N GLU A 202 -6.58 14.95 9.52
CA GLU A 202 -6.67 15.63 10.82
C GLU A 202 -7.23 17.04 10.70
N GLY A 203 -7.14 17.65 9.51
CA GLY A 203 -7.61 19.00 9.23
C GLY A 203 -6.64 20.09 9.68
N PHE A 204 -5.36 19.75 9.83
CA PHE A 204 -4.30 20.72 10.08
C PHE A 204 -4.04 21.56 8.82
N ILE A 205 -4.25 20.97 7.65
CA ILE A 205 -4.16 21.64 6.35
C ILE A 205 -5.50 21.46 5.64
N ASP A 206 -6.01 22.55 5.05
CA ASP A 206 -7.21 22.51 4.21
C ASP A 206 -6.84 22.47 2.72
N SER A 207 -7.63 21.71 1.95
CA SER A 207 -7.43 21.46 0.52
C SER A 207 -8.52 22.05 -0.38
N LEU A 208 -9.64 22.55 0.19
CA LEU A 208 -10.78 23.03 -0.60
C LEU A 208 -10.74 24.52 -0.94
N ASN A 209 -10.29 25.37 -0.01
CA ASN A 209 -10.57 26.81 -0.07
C ASN A 209 -9.38 27.69 -0.50
N ASN A 210 -8.24 27.10 -0.88
CA ASN A 210 -6.97 27.83 -1.00
C ASN A 210 -6.58 28.21 -2.44
N GLY A 211 -7.53 28.32 -3.36
CA GLY A 211 -7.28 28.72 -4.75
C GLY A 211 -6.25 27.81 -5.44
N ASP A 212 -5.06 28.34 -5.74
CA ASP A 212 -4.02 27.61 -6.44
C ASP A 212 -3.07 26.78 -5.54
N ASN A 213 -3.16 26.98 -4.22
CA ASN A 213 -2.32 26.29 -3.23
C ASN A 213 -2.92 24.95 -2.83
N THR A 214 -2.37 23.85 -3.38
CA THR A 214 -2.77 22.49 -2.98
C THR A 214 -2.24 22.13 -1.60
N ALA A 215 -2.84 21.13 -0.95
CA ALA A 215 -2.36 20.61 0.33
C ALA A 215 -0.90 20.15 0.26
N GLU A 216 -0.44 19.61 -0.89
CA GLU A 216 0.97 19.28 -1.07
C GLU A 216 1.88 20.50 -1.20
N SER A 217 1.39 21.62 -1.74
CA SER A 217 2.15 22.88 -1.76
C SER A 217 2.41 23.35 -0.32
N ILE A 218 1.36 23.46 0.49
CA ILE A 218 1.44 23.85 1.90
C ILE A 218 2.32 22.87 2.68
N GLY A 219 2.10 21.57 2.48
CA GLY A 219 2.90 20.53 3.12
C GLY A 219 4.38 20.63 2.75
N ASN A 220 4.71 20.95 1.49
CA ASN A 220 6.09 21.16 1.06
C ASN A 220 6.74 22.36 1.73
N GLU A 221 6.02 23.46 1.97
CA GLU A 221 6.53 24.60 2.74
C GLU A 221 6.85 24.20 4.19
N TYR A 222 5.97 23.43 4.83
CA TYR A 222 6.25 22.92 6.19
C TYR A 222 7.46 21.98 6.22
N PHE A 223 7.61 21.12 5.20
CA PHE A 223 8.81 20.28 5.09
C PHE A 223 10.08 21.10 4.88
N LYS A 224 10.05 22.20 4.10
CA LYS A 224 11.21 23.08 3.94
C LYS A 224 11.62 23.69 5.29
N GLU A 225 10.65 24.14 6.07
CA GLU A 225 10.89 24.71 7.40
C GLU A 225 11.45 23.65 8.38
N PHE A 226 10.93 22.43 8.38
CA PHE A 226 11.47 21.36 9.23
C PHE A 226 12.89 20.94 8.83
N VAL A 227 13.22 21.00 7.53
CA VAL A 227 14.57 20.74 7.03
C VAL A 227 15.52 21.87 7.43
N SER A 228 15.12 23.15 7.27
CA SER A 228 15.97 24.29 7.62
C SER A 228 16.25 24.37 9.13
N LYS A 229 15.33 23.87 9.96
CA LYS A 229 15.49 23.76 11.41
C LYS A 229 16.18 22.46 11.86
N GLY A 230 16.68 21.65 10.93
CA GLY A 230 17.43 20.42 11.23
C GLY A 230 16.61 19.26 11.80
N ILE A 231 15.27 19.34 11.81
CA ILE A 231 14.40 18.32 12.41
C ILE A 231 14.31 17.06 11.52
N ILE A 232 14.42 17.25 10.22
CA ILE A 232 14.20 16.22 9.21
C ILE A 232 15.29 16.31 8.13
N GLU A 233 15.80 15.17 7.72
CA GLU A 233 16.74 15.03 6.61
C GLU A 233 16.02 14.51 5.35
N LEU A 234 16.39 15.04 4.19
CA LEU A 234 15.85 14.60 2.90
C LEU A 234 16.60 13.37 2.39
N VAL A 235 15.86 12.27 2.19
CA VAL A 235 16.42 11.02 1.64
C VAL A 235 16.31 11.01 0.13
N HIS A 236 17.39 11.43 -0.52
CA HIS A 236 17.53 11.35 -1.96
C HIS A 236 17.60 9.87 -2.36
N LYS A 237 16.67 9.43 -3.21
CA LYS A 237 16.84 8.12 -3.85
C LYS A 237 17.95 8.27 -4.89
N LYS A 238 18.79 7.24 -5.02
CA LYS A 238 19.72 7.12 -6.16
C LYS A 238 18.94 7.48 -7.42
N ARG A 239 19.41 8.51 -8.11
CA ARG A 239 18.83 9.06 -9.33
C ARG A 239 17.52 9.89 -9.21
N ARG A 240 17.40 10.75 -8.19
CA ARG A 240 16.30 11.75 -8.08
C ARG A 240 16.80 13.03 -7.42
N GLN A 241 16.73 14.15 -8.15
CA GLN A 241 17.07 15.47 -7.63
C GLN A 241 16.05 16.01 -6.60
N SER A 242 14.75 15.68 -6.74
CA SER A 242 13.73 16.05 -5.74
C SER A 242 13.47 14.90 -4.77
N SER A 243 13.78 15.10 -3.49
CA SER A 243 13.48 14.13 -2.46
C SER A 243 12.02 14.20 -2.00
N ASP A 244 11.24 13.19 -2.40
CA ASP A 244 9.90 12.91 -1.87
C ASP A 244 9.93 12.18 -0.52
N ASN A 245 11.12 11.80 -0.04
CA ASN A 245 11.29 11.00 1.16
C ASN A 245 12.07 11.77 2.22
N CYS A 246 11.74 11.52 3.47
CA CYS A 246 12.44 12.11 4.59
C CYS A 246 12.78 11.05 5.64
N LYS A 247 13.79 11.37 6.46
CA LYS A 247 14.22 10.59 7.61
C LYS A 247 14.41 11.55 8.78
N MET A 248 14.27 11.03 9.99
CA MET A 248 14.52 11.76 11.22
C MET A 248 15.65 11.07 11.96
N HIS A 249 16.57 11.86 12.53
CA HIS A 249 17.65 11.34 13.37
C HIS A 249 17.06 10.70 14.65
N PRO A 250 17.60 9.58 15.16
CA PRO A 250 17.09 8.91 16.36
C PRO A 250 16.93 9.82 17.60
N SER A 251 17.93 10.67 17.87
CA SER A 251 17.89 11.62 19.00
C SER A 251 16.78 12.68 18.85
N ILE A 252 16.57 13.18 17.63
CA ILE A 252 15.48 14.12 17.32
C ILE A 252 14.13 13.41 17.49
N ARG A 253 14.01 12.18 16.98
CA ARG A 253 12.81 11.36 17.16
C ARG A 253 12.46 11.19 18.63
N TYR A 254 13.44 10.92 19.49
CA TYR A 254 13.24 10.81 20.92
C TYR A 254 12.68 12.12 21.52
N ALA A 255 13.26 13.27 21.17
CA ALA A 255 12.76 14.58 21.61
C ALA A 255 11.30 14.82 21.15
N ILE A 256 10.97 14.51 19.90
CA ILE A 256 9.61 14.63 19.35
C ILE A 256 8.62 13.70 20.07
N ILE A 257 9.03 12.49 20.48
CA ILE A 257 8.20 11.59 21.28
C ILE A 257 7.91 12.18 22.66
N LEU A 258 8.91 12.78 23.33
CA LEU A 258 8.69 13.43 24.62
C LEU A 258 7.72 14.61 24.50
N LEU A 259 7.81 15.39 23.43
CA LEU A 259 6.87 16.47 23.14
C LEU A 259 5.47 15.92 22.84
N ALA A 260 5.35 14.83 22.08
CA ALA A 260 4.08 14.18 21.79
C ALA A 260 3.40 13.62 23.06
N LYS A 261 4.18 13.04 23.98
CA LYS A 261 3.70 12.58 25.29
C LYS A 261 3.19 13.74 26.14
N ARG A 262 3.96 14.83 26.25
CA ARG A 262 3.58 16.04 27.00
C ARG A 262 2.32 16.69 26.45
N ALA A 263 2.17 16.73 25.12
CA ALA A 263 0.99 17.26 24.45
C ALA A 263 -0.23 16.32 24.49
N GLY A 264 -0.10 15.10 25.01
CA GLY A 264 -1.15 14.07 24.93
C GLY A 264 -1.55 13.74 23.50
N PHE A 265 -0.61 13.77 22.55
CA PHE A 265 -0.89 13.65 21.11
C PHE A 265 -1.06 12.21 20.65
N VAL A 266 -0.18 11.31 21.13
CA VAL A 266 -0.18 9.86 20.91
C VAL A 266 0.36 9.18 22.18
N SER A 267 -0.14 8.00 22.50
CA SER A 267 0.35 7.18 23.62
C SER A 267 1.51 6.28 23.16
N PHE A 268 2.50 6.08 24.04
CA PHE A 268 3.68 5.25 23.76
C PHE A 268 3.98 4.31 24.92
N ASN A 269 4.53 3.14 24.63
CA ASN A 269 4.99 2.20 25.65
C ASN A 269 6.37 2.59 26.21
N SER A 270 6.88 1.78 27.14
CA SER A 270 8.20 1.95 27.78
C SER A 270 9.35 1.95 26.76
N LYS A 271 9.21 1.19 25.67
CA LYS A 271 10.16 1.08 24.56
C LYS A 271 10.07 2.24 23.55
N GLY A 272 9.21 3.24 23.76
CA GLY A 272 9.07 4.39 22.85
C GLY A 272 8.35 4.08 21.53
N ASN A 273 7.65 2.95 21.46
CA ASN A 273 6.76 2.60 20.35
C ASN A 273 5.35 3.16 20.61
N PRO A 274 4.65 3.66 19.58
CA PRO A 274 3.28 4.13 19.74
C PRO A 274 2.37 2.94 20.05
N THR A 275 1.23 3.19 20.70
CA THR A 275 0.33 2.14 21.18
C THR A 275 -1.08 2.28 20.63
N ALA A 276 -1.88 1.23 20.80
CA ALA A 276 -3.32 1.26 20.56
C ALA A 276 -4.10 2.06 21.62
N GLU A 277 -3.50 2.44 22.75
CA GLU A 277 -4.17 3.22 23.81
C GLU A 277 -4.49 4.64 23.35
N PHE A 278 -5.78 4.99 23.35
CA PHE A 278 -6.27 6.28 22.83
C PHE A 278 -7.12 7.08 23.84
N SER A 279 -7.26 6.63 25.08
CA SER A 279 -8.16 7.23 26.07
C SER A 279 -7.86 8.70 26.36
N SER A 280 -6.58 9.09 26.32
CA SER A 280 -6.10 10.46 26.54
C SER A 280 -5.87 11.28 25.27
N CYS A 281 -5.60 10.63 24.13
CA CYS A 281 -5.09 11.30 22.92
C CYS A 281 -6.00 11.19 21.67
N ARG A 282 -7.02 10.34 21.70
CA ARG A 282 -7.96 10.05 20.57
C ARG A 282 -7.30 9.47 19.30
N ARG A 283 -6.00 9.16 19.35
CA ARG A 283 -5.24 8.54 18.24
C ARG A 283 -4.74 7.17 18.65
N ALA A 284 -5.17 6.15 17.93
CA ALA A 284 -4.75 4.77 18.12
C ALA A 284 -3.77 4.36 17.02
N CYS A 285 -2.67 3.71 17.39
CA CYS A 285 -1.71 3.15 16.45
C CYS A 285 -1.79 1.61 16.46
N LEU A 286 -1.87 1.00 15.27
CA LEU A 286 -1.79 -0.45 15.12
C LEU A 286 -0.34 -0.85 14.98
N VAL A 287 0.13 -1.65 15.94
CA VAL A 287 1.52 -2.04 16.09
C VAL A 287 1.61 -3.52 16.41
N LYS A 288 2.49 -4.22 15.70
CA LYS A 288 2.93 -5.57 16.03
C LYS A 288 4.27 -5.50 16.74
N THR A 289 4.30 -5.88 18.01
CA THR A 289 5.52 -5.97 18.85
C THR A 289 5.82 -7.44 19.18
N GLU A 290 6.90 -7.67 19.93
CA GLU A 290 7.19 -8.98 20.54
C GLU A 290 6.08 -9.45 21.49
N GLU A 291 5.45 -8.51 22.19
CA GLU A 291 4.37 -8.76 23.16
C GLU A 291 3.06 -9.18 22.49
N GLY A 292 2.85 -8.81 21.22
CA GLY A 292 1.64 -9.19 20.52
C GLY A 292 1.20 -8.20 19.44
N SER A 293 -0.03 -8.41 18.97
CA SER A 293 -0.72 -7.51 18.05
C SER A 293 -1.58 -6.56 18.86
N SER A 294 -1.37 -5.25 18.70
CA SER A 294 -2.16 -4.24 19.40
C SER A 294 -3.62 -4.21 18.92
N LEU A 295 -3.91 -4.81 17.76
CA LEU A 295 -5.27 -4.95 17.24
C LEU A 295 -6.12 -5.85 18.14
N ARG A 296 -5.53 -6.89 18.75
CA ARG A 296 -6.22 -7.74 19.72
C ARG A 296 -6.64 -6.92 20.93
N ASP A 297 -5.72 -6.17 21.51
CA ASP A 297 -6.00 -5.32 22.68
C ASP A 297 -7.09 -4.28 22.38
N LEU A 298 -7.01 -3.64 21.22
CA LEU A 298 -7.98 -2.64 20.76
C LEU A 298 -9.40 -3.23 20.59
N THR A 299 -9.48 -4.47 20.10
CA THR A 299 -10.75 -5.14 19.78
C THR A 299 -11.41 -5.76 21.02
N TYR A 300 -10.60 -6.29 21.95
CA TYR A 300 -11.07 -7.06 23.10
C TYR A 300 -11.04 -6.30 24.43
N SER A 301 -10.43 -5.11 24.49
CA SER A 301 -10.44 -4.30 25.71
C SER A 301 -11.83 -3.71 25.99
N PHE A 302 -12.42 -4.10 27.11
CA PHE A 302 -13.74 -3.63 27.55
C PHE A 302 -13.76 -2.17 28.01
N HIS A 303 -12.59 -1.59 28.31
CA HIS A 303 -12.49 -0.22 28.84
C HIS A 303 -12.43 0.86 27.75
N LEU A 304 -12.12 0.50 26.51
CA LEU A 304 -11.92 1.43 25.41
C LEU A 304 -13.25 1.77 24.73
N LYS A 305 -13.73 3.02 24.92
CA LYS A 305 -14.91 3.56 24.21
C LYS A 305 -14.54 3.91 22.76
N GLN A 306 -14.84 3.02 21.81
CA GLN A 306 -14.43 3.15 20.41
C GLN A 306 -14.93 4.44 19.74
N GLU A 307 -16.01 5.02 20.25
CA GLU A 307 -16.53 6.31 19.79
C GLU A 307 -15.52 7.45 19.98
N LYS A 308 -14.56 7.33 20.89
CA LYS A 308 -13.57 8.39 21.13
C LYS A 308 -12.46 8.45 20.08
N ILE A 309 -12.30 7.42 19.25
CA ILE A 309 -11.23 7.35 18.25
C ILE A 309 -11.48 8.39 17.16
N GLN A 310 -10.48 9.25 16.92
CA GLN A 310 -10.44 10.19 15.80
C GLN A 310 -9.47 9.75 14.72
N THR A 311 -8.40 9.05 15.10
CA THR A 311 -7.38 8.56 14.17
C THR A 311 -7.01 7.13 14.50
N LEU A 312 -7.03 6.27 13.49
CA LEU A 312 -6.48 4.92 13.54
C LEU A 312 -5.39 4.81 12.47
N PHE A 313 -4.15 4.57 12.91
CA PHE A 313 -2.97 4.57 12.03
C PHE A 313 -2.20 3.26 12.13
N ASN A 314 -2.07 2.55 11.01
CA ASN A 314 -1.28 1.32 10.94
C ASN A 314 0.21 1.62 10.77
N VAL A 315 0.99 1.29 11.79
CA VAL A 315 2.45 1.46 11.79
C VAL A 315 3.13 0.25 11.19
N ASN A 316 2.76 -0.96 11.65
CA ASN A 316 3.35 -2.21 11.17
C ASN A 316 2.49 -3.47 11.40
N GLU A 317 1.19 -3.37 11.63
CA GLU A 317 0.31 -4.55 11.78
C GLU A 317 0.09 -5.24 10.42
N PRO A 318 0.55 -6.49 10.23
CA PRO A 318 0.40 -7.22 8.97
C PRO A 318 -1.00 -7.80 8.75
N HIS A 319 -1.76 -8.12 9.80
CA HIS A 319 -3.06 -8.78 9.68
C HIS A 319 -4.16 -7.95 10.32
N LEU A 320 -5.10 -7.50 9.49
CA LEU A 320 -6.21 -6.64 9.90
C LEU A 320 -7.49 -7.47 9.98
N ASN A 321 -7.78 -7.99 11.17
CA ASN A 321 -9.01 -8.73 11.46
C ASN A 321 -9.90 -7.89 12.39
N PHE A 322 -10.73 -7.03 11.79
CA PHE A 322 -11.67 -6.19 12.53
C PHE A 322 -13.04 -6.86 12.63
N ARG A 323 -13.63 -6.89 13.83
CA ARG A 323 -15.05 -7.23 13.98
C ARG A 323 -15.92 -6.11 13.43
N LEU A 324 -16.91 -6.42 12.61
CA LEU A 324 -17.85 -5.45 12.03
C LEU A 324 -18.53 -4.59 13.10
N GLU A 325 -18.97 -5.19 14.21
CA GLU A 325 -19.62 -4.49 15.32
C GLU A 325 -18.72 -3.44 15.95
N TRP A 326 -17.47 -3.81 16.23
CA TRP A 326 -16.45 -2.92 16.78
C TRP A 326 -16.14 -1.78 15.81
N PHE A 327 -15.89 -2.13 14.54
CA PHE A 327 -15.53 -1.16 13.51
C PHE A 327 -16.65 -0.13 13.24
N SER A 328 -17.91 -0.55 13.37
CA SER A 328 -19.08 0.31 13.19
C SER A 328 -19.29 1.34 14.31
N LYS A 329 -18.68 1.15 15.49
CA LYS A 329 -18.78 2.10 16.62
C LYS A 329 -17.91 3.34 16.47
N MET A 330 -16.90 3.30 15.60
CA MET A 330 -15.94 4.38 15.33
C MET A 330 -16.55 5.58 14.57
N LYS A 331 -17.56 6.24 15.14
CA LYS A 331 -18.37 7.28 14.46
C LYS A 331 -17.63 8.59 14.18
N TYR A 332 -16.60 8.91 14.98
CA TYR A 332 -15.91 10.21 14.97
C TYR A 332 -14.52 10.16 14.33
N VAL A 333 -14.20 9.06 13.65
CA VAL A 333 -12.91 8.89 12.95
C VAL A 333 -12.84 9.84 11.77
N ARG A 334 -11.71 10.57 11.70
CA ARG A 334 -11.32 11.48 10.62
C ARG A 334 -10.19 10.91 9.77
N VAL A 335 -9.33 10.08 10.37
CA VAL A 335 -8.18 9.45 9.72
C VAL A 335 -8.20 7.95 9.93
N LEU A 336 -8.22 7.21 8.83
CA LEU A 336 -8.18 5.76 8.82
C LEU A 336 -7.08 5.30 7.87
N GLN A 337 -5.86 5.17 8.39
CA GLN A 337 -4.70 4.65 7.66
C GLN A 337 -4.55 3.17 8.01
N LEU A 338 -5.16 2.27 7.22
CA LEU A 338 -5.06 0.82 7.44
C LEU A 338 -3.92 0.19 6.65
N GLY A 339 -3.66 0.71 5.44
CA GLY A 339 -2.60 0.20 4.58
C GLY A 339 -1.18 0.63 4.99
N ARG A 340 -0.19 0.15 4.23
CA ARG A 340 1.22 0.46 4.47
C ARG A 340 1.56 1.91 4.13
N TRP A 341 2.26 2.58 5.05
CA TRP A 341 2.88 3.88 4.77
C TRP A 341 4.21 3.74 4.03
N ARG A 342 4.94 2.65 4.26
CA ARG A 342 6.26 2.39 3.64
C ARG A 342 6.18 2.35 2.11
N ALA A 343 7.29 2.67 1.46
CA ALA A 343 7.42 2.59 0.01
C ALA A 343 7.57 1.14 -0.48
N SER A 344 8.24 0.31 0.33
CA SER A 344 8.62 -1.07 0.00
C SER A 344 7.41 -1.99 0.06
N ALA A 345 7.34 -2.93 -0.89
CA ALA A 345 6.33 -3.98 -0.90
C ALA A 345 6.62 -5.14 0.07
N LYS A 346 7.78 -5.12 0.75
CA LYS A 346 8.23 -6.18 1.67
C LYS A 346 7.29 -6.45 2.84
N GLN A 347 6.47 -5.46 3.20
CA GLN A 347 5.45 -5.64 4.24
C GLN A 347 4.09 -5.78 3.56
N LEU A 348 3.59 -7.01 3.57
CA LEU A 348 2.26 -7.34 3.13
C LEU A 348 1.29 -7.02 4.28
N VAL A 349 0.19 -6.35 3.95
CA VAL A 349 -0.92 -6.15 4.87
C VAL A 349 -2.09 -6.95 4.29
N GLU A 350 -2.68 -7.81 5.08
CA GLU A 350 -3.74 -8.71 4.64
C GLU A 350 -4.99 -8.54 5.48
N VAL A 351 -6.14 -8.74 4.84
CA VAL A 351 -7.43 -8.90 5.50
C VAL A 351 -7.94 -10.32 5.22
N GLU A 352 -8.57 -10.94 6.21
CA GLU A 352 -9.22 -12.25 6.01
C GLU A 352 -10.49 -12.11 5.18
N ASP A 353 -11.31 -11.11 5.51
CA ASP A 353 -12.54 -10.71 4.83
C ASP A 353 -12.67 -9.18 4.75
N THR A 354 -13.58 -8.71 3.90
CA THR A 354 -13.89 -7.28 3.72
C THR A 354 -15.21 -6.86 4.37
N GLU A 355 -15.84 -7.73 5.16
CA GLU A 355 -17.17 -7.48 5.73
C GLU A 355 -17.16 -6.28 6.69
N PHE A 356 -16.09 -6.12 7.48
CA PHE A 356 -15.95 -4.99 8.40
C PHE A 356 -16.04 -3.63 7.70
N LEU A 357 -15.69 -3.52 6.41
CA LEU A 357 -15.81 -2.29 5.63
C LEU A 357 -17.27 -1.85 5.44
N LYS A 358 -18.26 -2.73 5.64
CA LYS A 358 -19.68 -2.33 5.71
C LYS A 358 -19.93 -1.33 6.86
N GLY A 359 -19.12 -1.37 7.91
CA GLY A 359 -19.18 -0.45 9.06
C GLY A 359 -18.83 1.00 8.72
N LEU A 360 -18.12 1.25 7.60
CA LEU A 360 -17.76 2.61 7.13
C LEU A 360 -18.98 3.55 7.02
N LYS A 361 -20.18 3.01 6.78
CA LYS A 361 -21.43 3.79 6.62
C LYS A 361 -21.69 4.77 7.79
N LYS A 362 -21.15 4.49 8.98
CA LYS A 362 -21.31 5.29 10.20
C LYS A 362 -20.22 6.37 10.40
N MET A 363 -19.12 6.33 9.65
CA MET A 363 -17.96 7.23 9.83
C MET A 363 -18.12 8.55 9.06
N LYS A 364 -19.13 9.35 9.41
CA LYS A 364 -19.47 10.56 8.63
C LYS A 364 -18.38 11.64 8.64
N GLN A 365 -17.47 11.61 9.61
CA GLN A 365 -16.38 12.60 9.73
C GLN A 365 -15.10 12.18 9.01
N LEU A 366 -15.08 11.01 8.36
CA LEU A 366 -13.88 10.47 7.74
C LEU A 366 -13.43 11.36 6.59
N ARG A 367 -12.19 11.84 6.66
CA ARG A 367 -11.56 12.72 5.65
C ARG A 367 -10.40 12.03 4.93
N TYR A 368 -9.66 11.15 5.60
CA TYR A 368 -8.58 10.38 4.99
C TYR A 368 -8.79 8.89 5.21
N PHE A 369 -8.85 8.13 4.11
CA PHE A 369 -8.92 6.67 4.14
C PHE A 369 -7.85 6.06 3.22
N SER A 370 -7.03 5.17 3.77
CA SER A 370 -6.03 4.43 2.98
C SER A 370 -6.05 2.94 3.24
N LEU A 371 -6.19 2.19 2.15
CA LEU A 371 -6.05 0.74 2.08
C LEU A 371 -4.78 0.34 1.31
N ARG A 372 -3.84 1.27 1.14
CA ARG A 372 -2.65 1.10 0.31
C ARG A 372 -1.90 -0.20 0.62
N GLY A 373 -1.69 -1.03 -0.39
CA GLY A 373 -0.93 -2.27 -0.26
C GLY A 373 -1.63 -3.38 0.51
N ILE A 374 -2.94 -3.28 0.74
CA ILE A 374 -3.72 -4.35 1.37
C ILE A 374 -4.12 -5.37 0.30
N SER A 375 -3.78 -6.64 0.51
CA SER A 375 -4.19 -7.75 -0.35
C SER A 375 -5.61 -8.24 -0.01
N ARG A 376 -6.20 -9.06 -0.90
CA ARG A 376 -7.51 -9.72 -0.71
C ARG A 376 -8.74 -8.82 -0.69
N ILE A 377 -8.59 -7.52 -0.94
CA ILE A 377 -9.71 -6.60 -1.19
C ILE A 377 -10.07 -6.65 -2.68
N THR A 378 -11.12 -7.39 -3.02
CA THR A 378 -11.60 -7.53 -4.42
C THR A 378 -12.55 -6.41 -4.85
N GLU A 379 -13.34 -5.90 -3.90
CA GLU A 379 -14.29 -4.80 -4.12
C GLU A 379 -14.36 -3.89 -2.90
N LEU A 380 -14.67 -2.61 -3.13
CA LEU A 380 -15.04 -1.69 -2.06
C LEU A 380 -16.57 -1.70 -1.88
N PRO A 381 -17.08 -1.83 -0.65
CA PRO A 381 -18.51 -1.85 -0.41
C PRO A 381 -19.16 -0.48 -0.67
N ASN A 382 -20.44 -0.50 -1.06
CA ASN A 382 -21.26 0.71 -1.23
C ASN A 382 -21.36 1.62 0.01
N SER A 383 -20.98 1.12 1.20
CA SER A 383 -20.86 1.93 2.42
C SER A 383 -19.86 3.08 2.26
N ILE A 384 -18.84 2.94 1.41
CA ILE A 384 -17.86 4.01 1.15
C ILE A 384 -18.52 5.23 0.52
N CYS A 385 -19.54 5.04 -0.33
CA CYS A 385 -20.34 6.09 -0.98
C CYS A 385 -21.19 6.91 0.01
N LYS A 386 -21.11 6.63 1.31
CA LYS A 386 -21.79 7.39 2.35
C LYS A 386 -20.86 8.33 3.13
N LEU A 387 -19.61 8.43 2.70
CA LEU A 387 -18.53 9.23 3.31
C LEU A 387 -18.40 10.60 2.62
N SER A 388 -19.43 11.44 2.73
CA SER A 388 -19.48 12.74 2.04
C SER A 388 -18.39 13.73 2.43
N ASN A 389 -17.64 13.52 3.51
CA ASN A 389 -16.53 14.36 3.94
C ASN A 389 -15.16 13.81 3.48
N LEU A 390 -15.11 12.68 2.79
CA LEU A 390 -13.87 12.04 2.38
C LEU A 390 -13.11 12.95 1.40
N ARG A 391 -11.87 13.30 1.74
CA ARG A 391 -10.95 14.12 0.93
C ARG A 391 -9.99 13.26 0.15
N ILE A 392 -9.47 12.21 0.79
CA ILE A 392 -8.39 11.40 0.24
C ILE A 392 -8.76 9.93 0.38
N LEU A 393 -8.82 9.24 -0.77
CA LEU A 393 -8.96 7.80 -0.87
C LEU A 393 -7.71 7.21 -1.54
N ASN A 394 -6.94 6.44 -0.78
CA ASN A 394 -5.68 5.87 -1.26
C ASN A 394 -5.74 4.34 -1.27
N LEU A 395 -5.88 3.81 -2.48
CA LEU A 395 -6.02 2.39 -2.83
C LEU A 395 -4.76 1.86 -3.53
N ASN A 396 -3.67 2.62 -3.57
CA ASN A 396 -2.46 2.26 -4.30
C ASN A 396 -1.96 0.85 -3.91
N GLY A 397 -1.69 0.00 -4.90
CA GLY A 397 -1.18 -1.36 -4.67
C GLY A 397 -2.17 -2.30 -3.98
N CYS A 398 -3.48 -2.05 -4.09
CA CYS A 398 -4.49 -3.07 -3.80
C CYS A 398 -4.58 -4.01 -5.00
N ASP A 399 -3.66 -4.98 -5.08
CA ASP A 399 -3.42 -5.78 -6.30
C ASP A 399 -4.64 -6.62 -6.71
N ASN A 400 -5.50 -7.01 -5.76
CA ASN A 400 -6.71 -7.79 -6.01
C ASN A 400 -7.95 -6.94 -6.32
N LEU A 401 -7.87 -5.61 -6.28
CA LEU A 401 -9.06 -4.76 -6.45
C LEU A 401 -9.54 -4.78 -7.91
N GLU A 402 -10.76 -5.26 -8.13
CA GLU A 402 -11.33 -5.46 -9.47
C GLU A 402 -12.31 -4.35 -9.88
N LYS A 403 -13.04 -3.80 -8.91
CA LYS A 403 -14.08 -2.80 -9.17
C LYS A 403 -14.21 -1.77 -8.05
N LEU A 404 -14.50 -0.54 -8.48
CA LEU A 404 -15.02 0.52 -7.62
C LEU A 404 -16.55 0.45 -7.59
N PRO A 405 -17.19 0.96 -6.52
CA PRO A 405 -18.65 1.03 -6.44
C PRO A 405 -19.20 2.08 -7.41
N ASP A 406 -20.35 1.79 -8.03
CA ASP A 406 -21.00 2.71 -8.99
C ASP A 406 -21.37 4.06 -8.37
N GLY A 407 -21.69 4.05 -7.08
CA GLY A 407 -22.04 5.25 -6.31
C GLY A 407 -20.86 6.15 -5.92
N ILE A 408 -19.64 5.92 -6.44
CA ILE A 408 -18.44 6.68 -6.06
C ILE A 408 -18.61 8.20 -6.25
N GLY A 409 -19.44 8.63 -7.21
CA GLY A 409 -19.73 10.04 -7.48
C GLY A 409 -20.39 10.81 -6.33
N SER A 410 -20.89 10.11 -5.31
CA SER A 410 -21.39 10.71 -4.06
C SER A 410 -20.31 11.31 -3.17
N LEU A 411 -19.03 11.00 -3.42
CA LEU A 411 -17.88 11.54 -2.69
C LEU A 411 -17.51 12.95 -3.18
N THR A 412 -18.47 13.88 -3.13
CA THR A 412 -18.35 15.22 -3.74
C THR A 412 -17.16 16.04 -3.23
N ASN A 413 -16.68 15.73 -2.03
CA ASN A 413 -15.55 16.40 -1.36
C ASN A 413 -14.18 15.77 -1.64
N LEU A 414 -14.12 14.72 -2.46
CA LEU A 414 -12.91 13.95 -2.73
C LEU A 414 -11.95 14.73 -3.63
N THR A 415 -10.78 15.06 -3.10
CA THR A 415 -9.72 15.76 -3.82
C THR A 415 -8.66 14.82 -4.39
N HIS A 416 -8.48 13.64 -3.77
CA HIS A 416 -7.45 12.68 -4.16
C HIS A 416 -8.00 11.25 -4.23
N LEU A 417 -7.87 10.64 -5.41
CA LEU A 417 -8.09 9.21 -5.63
C LEU A 417 -6.83 8.58 -6.23
N ASP A 418 -6.19 7.68 -5.49
CA ASP A 418 -4.97 6.98 -5.95
C ASP A 418 -5.24 5.48 -6.05
N MET A 419 -5.39 4.98 -7.28
CA MET A 419 -5.54 3.56 -7.64
C MET A 419 -4.34 3.06 -8.45
N SER A 420 -3.19 3.72 -8.29
CA SER A 420 -1.97 3.28 -8.97
C SER A 420 -1.61 1.87 -8.51
N GLU A 421 -1.16 0.99 -9.42
CA GLU A 421 -0.81 -0.40 -9.10
C GLU A 421 -2.03 -1.26 -8.68
N CYS A 422 -3.25 -0.91 -9.10
CA CYS A 422 -4.42 -1.79 -9.01
C CYS A 422 -4.66 -2.47 -10.38
N TYR A 423 -4.03 -3.61 -10.61
CA TYR A 423 -3.90 -4.19 -11.96
C TYR A 423 -5.14 -4.93 -12.48
N LEU A 424 -6.08 -5.30 -11.61
CA LEU A 424 -7.32 -6.01 -11.97
C LEU A 424 -8.50 -5.07 -12.26
N ILE A 425 -8.34 -3.76 -12.00
CA ILE A 425 -9.35 -2.78 -12.37
C ILE A 425 -9.36 -2.69 -13.90
N SER A 426 -10.50 -3.02 -14.49
CA SER A 426 -10.66 -3.07 -15.95
C SER A 426 -11.52 -1.93 -16.51
N HIS A 427 -12.31 -1.24 -15.67
CA HIS A 427 -13.27 -0.22 -16.10
C HIS A 427 -13.45 0.85 -15.03
N MET A 428 -13.96 2.02 -15.43
CA MET A 428 -14.21 3.17 -14.56
C MET A 428 -15.72 3.42 -14.39
N PRO A 429 -16.25 3.51 -13.15
CA PRO A 429 -17.68 3.76 -12.92
C PRO A 429 -18.08 5.14 -13.42
N LYS A 430 -19.26 5.27 -14.04
CA LYS A 430 -19.75 6.54 -14.64
C LYS A 430 -19.76 7.69 -13.63
N GLY A 431 -20.06 7.40 -12.35
CA GLY A 431 -20.10 8.38 -11.27
C GLY A 431 -18.77 9.11 -11.01
N LEU A 432 -17.64 8.63 -11.53
CA LEU A 432 -16.33 9.29 -11.37
C LEU A 432 -16.33 10.73 -11.92
N ALA A 433 -17.13 11.01 -12.95
CA ALA A 433 -17.28 12.35 -13.54
C ALA A 433 -18.06 13.34 -12.65
N LEU A 434 -18.65 12.89 -11.54
CA LEU A 434 -19.38 13.73 -10.59
C LEU A 434 -18.50 14.27 -9.45
N LEU A 435 -17.22 13.89 -9.41
CA LEU A 435 -16.27 14.29 -8.36
C LEU A 435 -15.71 15.70 -8.63
N SER A 436 -16.53 16.73 -8.45
CA SER A 436 -16.21 18.13 -8.80
C SER A 436 -14.90 18.64 -8.17
N GLU A 437 -14.62 18.24 -6.92
CA GLU A 437 -13.42 18.67 -6.17
C GLU A 437 -12.15 17.87 -6.49
N LEU A 438 -12.20 16.92 -7.42
CA LEU A 438 -11.08 16.00 -7.67
C LEU A 438 -9.89 16.73 -8.30
N GLN A 439 -8.77 16.76 -7.58
CA GLN A 439 -7.52 17.41 -8.01
C GLN A 439 -6.49 16.41 -8.54
N VAL A 440 -6.46 15.22 -7.94
CA VAL A 440 -5.50 14.16 -8.28
C VAL A 440 -6.23 12.84 -8.50
N LEU A 441 -6.15 12.34 -9.72
CA LEU A 441 -6.61 11.01 -10.09
C LEU A 441 -5.44 10.18 -10.62
N LYS A 442 -5.23 8.99 -10.07
CA LYS A 442 -4.25 8.05 -10.61
C LYS A 442 -4.81 6.64 -10.74
N GLY A 443 -4.35 5.95 -11.78
CA GLY A 443 -4.84 4.62 -12.14
C GLY A 443 -6.16 4.67 -12.89
N PHE A 444 -6.44 5.76 -13.62
CA PHE A 444 -7.59 5.79 -14.54
C PHE A 444 -7.33 4.80 -15.67
N VAL A 445 -8.33 4.02 -16.05
CA VAL A 445 -8.17 2.90 -16.99
C VAL A 445 -8.92 3.21 -18.27
N ILE A 446 -8.23 3.08 -19.40
CA ILE A 446 -8.82 3.00 -20.74
C ILE A 446 -8.71 1.54 -21.18
N GLY A 447 -9.81 0.81 -21.05
CA GLY A 447 -9.89 -0.62 -21.33
C GLY A 447 -10.99 -0.92 -22.35
N LYS A 448 -11.15 -2.20 -22.70
CA LYS A 448 -12.24 -2.62 -23.59
C LYS A 448 -13.59 -2.31 -22.93
N PRO A 449 -14.57 -1.73 -23.65
CA PRO A 449 -15.87 -1.42 -23.07
C PRO A 449 -16.63 -2.69 -22.66
N ARG A 450 -17.38 -2.65 -21.55
CA ARG A 450 -18.35 -3.72 -21.23
C ARG A 450 -19.53 -3.63 -22.19
N PRO A 451 -20.04 -4.76 -22.71
CA PRO A 451 -21.33 -4.78 -23.38
C PRO A 451 -22.42 -4.24 -22.44
N GLY A 452 -23.07 -3.14 -22.82
CA GLY A 452 -24.25 -2.59 -22.11
C GLY A 452 -24.01 -1.78 -20.84
N GLY A 453 -22.77 -1.43 -20.48
CA GLY A 453 -22.47 -0.66 -19.25
C GLY A 453 -22.19 0.83 -19.50
N LEU A 454 -22.72 1.71 -18.64
CA LEU A 454 -22.28 3.11 -18.55
C LEU A 454 -20.92 3.18 -17.85
N TYR A 455 -19.88 3.66 -18.54
CA TYR A 455 -18.56 3.89 -17.98
C TYR A 455 -18.13 5.35 -18.12
N CYS A 456 -17.17 5.76 -17.30
CA CYS A 456 -16.55 7.09 -17.38
C CYS A 456 -15.39 7.04 -18.38
N GLY A 457 -15.55 7.73 -19.52
CA GLY A 457 -14.46 7.96 -20.48
C GLY A 457 -13.72 9.27 -20.21
N LEU A 458 -12.62 9.51 -20.92
CA LEU A 458 -11.85 10.76 -20.78
C LEU A 458 -12.66 12.03 -21.08
N ALA A 459 -13.60 11.96 -22.02
CA ALA A 459 -14.47 13.10 -22.35
C ALA A 459 -15.40 13.50 -21.20
N ASP A 460 -15.87 12.55 -20.39
CA ASP A 460 -16.64 12.84 -19.19
C ASP A 460 -15.74 13.46 -18.11
N LEU A 461 -14.54 12.88 -17.93
CA LEU A 461 -13.58 13.30 -16.92
C LEU A 461 -13.03 14.72 -17.20
N ALA A 462 -12.97 15.14 -18.46
CA ALA A 462 -12.53 16.47 -18.86
C ALA A 462 -13.42 17.61 -18.31
N LYS A 463 -14.63 17.30 -17.83
CA LYS A 463 -15.53 18.25 -17.17
C LYS A 463 -15.07 18.64 -15.75
N LEU A 464 -14.12 17.90 -15.18
CA LEU A 464 -13.60 18.18 -13.84
C LEU A 464 -12.66 19.38 -13.85
N GLU A 465 -13.13 20.52 -13.36
CA GLU A 465 -12.41 21.78 -13.44
C GLU A 465 -11.18 21.83 -12.52
N HIS A 466 -11.18 21.11 -11.40
CA HIS A 466 -10.08 21.12 -10.45
C HIS A 466 -9.00 20.07 -10.72
N LEU A 467 -9.15 19.22 -11.74
CA LEU A 467 -8.23 18.11 -12.01
C LEU A 467 -6.88 18.61 -12.55
N ARG A 468 -5.85 18.53 -11.70
CA ARG A 468 -4.48 19.01 -11.98
C ARG A 468 -3.52 17.87 -12.30
N LYS A 469 -3.81 16.64 -11.87
CA LYS A 469 -2.93 15.49 -12.05
C LYS A 469 -3.70 14.24 -12.44
N LEU A 470 -3.33 13.66 -13.57
CA LEU A 470 -3.94 12.46 -14.13
C LEU A 470 -2.88 11.41 -14.44
N SER A 471 -3.11 10.18 -13.98
CA SER A 471 -2.35 9.01 -14.42
C SER A 471 -3.28 8.00 -15.08
N ILE A 472 -3.01 7.70 -16.34
CA ILE A 472 -3.80 6.83 -17.21
C ILE A 472 -3.05 5.53 -17.44
N HIS A 473 -3.78 4.42 -17.39
CA HIS A 473 -3.35 3.10 -17.76
C HIS A 473 -4.18 2.64 -18.95
N VAL A 474 -3.53 2.45 -20.08
CA VAL A 474 -4.15 2.10 -21.36
C VAL A 474 -3.95 0.62 -21.62
N ASP A 475 -5.05 -0.10 -21.84
CA ASP A 475 -4.99 -1.44 -22.39
C ASP A 475 -4.50 -1.37 -23.84
N ARG A 476 -3.31 -1.91 -24.11
CA ARG A 476 -2.74 -1.96 -25.46
C ARG A 476 -3.60 -2.74 -26.47
N THR A 477 -4.58 -3.50 -26.00
CA THR A 477 -5.51 -4.25 -26.85
C THR A 477 -6.85 -3.54 -27.06
N CYS A 478 -7.02 -2.32 -26.53
CA CYS A 478 -8.22 -1.51 -26.72
C CYS A 478 -8.12 -0.67 -28.01
N PRO A 479 -8.96 -0.90 -29.04
CA PRO A 479 -8.88 -0.18 -30.30
C PRO A 479 -9.33 1.29 -30.19
N GLN A 480 -10.20 1.62 -29.23
CA GLN A 480 -10.70 2.99 -29.02
C GLN A 480 -9.74 3.87 -28.20
N ALA A 481 -8.61 3.33 -27.74
CA ALA A 481 -7.73 4.04 -26.82
C ALA A 481 -7.21 5.37 -27.38
N GLU A 482 -6.81 5.40 -28.65
CA GLU A 482 -6.31 6.62 -29.29
C GLU A 482 -7.41 7.69 -29.44
N GLU A 483 -8.64 7.28 -29.76
CA GLU A 483 -9.78 8.18 -29.84
C GLU A 483 -10.11 8.82 -28.48
N GLU A 484 -10.05 8.04 -27.40
CA GLU A 484 -10.22 8.58 -26.05
C GLU A 484 -9.11 9.56 -25.67
N LEU A 485 -7.85 9.23 -26.00
CA LEU A 485 -6.68 10.10 -25.72
C LEU A 485 -6.77 11.44 -26.46
N ASN A 486 -7.46 11.52 -27.61
CA ASN A 486 -7.73 12.78 -28.29
C ASN A 486 -8.63 13.74 -27.50
N SER A 487 -9.24 13.30 -26.39
CA SER A 487 -9.95 14.17 -25.46
C SER A 487 -9.05 14.86 -24.41
N LEU A 488 -7.76 14.52 -24.32
CA LEU A 488 -6.81 15.16 -23.40
C LEU A 488 -6.68 16.69 -23.52
N PRO A 489 -6.77 17.31 -24.72
CA PRO A 489 -6.75 18.77 -24.85
C PRO A 489 -7.90 19.49 -24.14
N LYS A 490 -9.01 18.78 -23.86
CA LYS A 490 -10.21 19.35 -23.21
C LYS A 490 -9.98 19.66 -21.72
N PHE A 491 -8.95 19.08 -21.10
CA PHE A 491 -8.63 19.34 -19.69
C PHE A 491 -7.94 20.70 -19.54
N LYS A 492 -8.60 21.68 -18.91
CA LYS A 492 -8.13 23.07 -18.83
C LYS A 492 -7.05 23.32 -17.77
N ASN A 493 -7.10 22.58 -16.66
CA ASN A 493 -6.24 22.81 -15.49
C ASN A 493 -5.20 21.70 -15.26
N LEU A 494 -5.02 20.79 -16.22
CA LEU A 494 -4.13 19.65 -16.08
C LEU A 494 -2.66 20.08 -16.12
N ARG A 495 -1.93 19.84 -15.03
CA ARG A 495 -0.50 20.22 -14.86
C ARG A 495 0.45 19.02 -14.95
N SER A 496 -0.03 17.81 -14.66
CA SER A 496 0.79 16.59 -14.67
C SER A 496 0.02 15.43 -15.28
N LEU A 497 0.55 14.89 -16.38
CA LEU A 497 0.01 13.72 -17.08
C LEU A 497 1.03 12.59 -17.05
N SER A 498 0.57 11.37 -16.76
CA SER A 498 1.33 10.15 -16.97
C SER A 498 0.46 9.14 -17.70
N VAL A 499 0.96 8.55 -18.78
CA VAL A 499 0.26 7.50 -19.53
C VAL A 499 1.16 6.26 -19.55
N ALA A 500 0.58 5.11 -19.23
CA ALA A 500 1.26 3.83 -19.23
C ALA A 500 0.46 2.83 -20.08
N TRP A 501 1.15 2.05 -20.91
CA TRP A 501 0.52 1.04 -21.76
C TRP A 501 0.91 -0.35 -21.30
N SER A 502 -0.06 -1.23 -21.07
CA SER A 502 0.18 -2.66 -20.91
C SER A 502 -1.10 -3.46 -21.17
N ARG A 503 -1.06 -4.79 -21.05
CA ARG A 503 -2.32 -5.55 -21.01
C ARG A 503 -2.99 -5.33 -19.68
N ILE A 504 -4.31 -5.11 -19.73
CA ILE A 504 -5.16 -5.12 -18.55
C ILE A 504 -5.79 -6.50 -18.47
N TYR A 505 -5.58 -7.19 -17.36
CA TYR A 505 -6.19 -8.49 -17.12
C TYR A 505 -7.51 -8.28 -16.40
N ASN A 506 -8.60 -8.85 -16.92
CA ASN A 506 -9.86 -8.91 -16.19
C ASN A 506 -9.97 -10.26 -15.47
N ALA A 507 -10.71 -10.32 -14.36
CA ALA A 507 -10.91 -11.58 -13.63
C ALA A 507 -11.51 -12.71 -14.52
N SER A 508 -12.29 -12.34 -15.54
CA SER A 508 -12.86 -13.28 -16.52
C SER A 508 -11.86 -13.84 -17.54
N THR A 509 -10.65 -13.28 -17.66
CA THR A 509 -9.56 -13.84 -18.49
C THR A 509 -8.77 -14.92 -17.76
N PHE A 510 -8.89 -15.03 -16.42
CA PHE A 510 -8.26 -16.13 -15.68
C PHE A 510 -8.98 -17.46 -15.84
N THR A 511 -10.24 -17.48 -16.30
CA THR A 511 -11.03 -18.70 -16.55
C THR A 511 -11.00 -19.17 -18.00
N LYS A 512 -10.41 -18.39 -18.91
CA LYS A 512 -10.27 -18.75 -20.32
C LYS A 512 -8.87 -18.42 -20.78
N VAL A 513 -7.99 -19.42 -20.77
CA VAL A 513 -6.80 -19.40 -21.62
C VAL A 513 -7.26 -19.83 -23.01
N PRO A 514 -7.30 -18.97 -24.04
CA PRO A 514 -7.48 -19.43 -25.40
C PRO A 514 -6.11 -19.79 -25.96
N ALA A 515 -6.04 -20.97 -26.56
CA ALA A 515 -4.96 -21.35 -27.46
C ALA A 515 -4.72 -20.23 -28.49
N PHE A 516 -3.45 -20.06 -28.85
CA PHE A 516 -2.98 -19.17 -29.90
C PHE A 516 -3.87 -19.26 -31.14
N GLN A 517 -4.57 -18.17 -31.49
CA GLN A 517 -5.08 -17.98 -32.84
C GLN A 517 -4.76 -16.57 -33.33
N ARG A 518 -3.87 -16.55 -34.34
CA ARG A 518 -3.59 -15.40 -35.21
C ARG A 518 -4.88 -15.01 -35.91
N LEU A 519 -5.27 -13.74 -35.79
CA LEU A 519 -6.16 -13.10 -36.76
C LEU A 519 -5.60 -11.72 -37.09
N MET A 520 -4.93 -11.67 -38.24
CA MET A 520 -4.78 -10.45 -39.03
C MET A 520 -6.12 -10.19 -39.72
N SER A 521 -6.76 -9.07 -39.39
CA SER A 521 -7.92 -8.58 -40.16
C SER A 521 -7.77 -7.09 -40.39
N ARG A 522 -7.59 -6.76 -41.67
CA ARG A 522 -7.60 -5.45 -42.29
C ARG A 522 -9.01 -4.88 -42.17
N GLU A 523 -9.21 -3.66 -41.65
CA GLU A 523 -10.49 -2.99 -41.82
C GLU A 523 -10.39 -1.47 -42.03
N LYS A 524 -11.39 -0.98 -42.74
CA LYS A 524 -11.41 0.22 -43.58
C LYS A 524 -11.57 1.51 -42.76
N SER A 525 -10.83 2.52 -43.20
CA SER A 525 -10.99 3.93 -42.83
C SER A 525 -12.42 4.43 -43.07
N MET A 526 -13.14 4.77 -42.00
CA MET A 526 -14.31 5.67 -42.06
C MET A 526 -13.91 7.07 -41.61
N ARG A 527 -14.23 8.05 -42.46
CA ARG A 527 -13.94 9.47 -42.28
C ARG A 527 -14.72 10.04 -41.09
N THR A 528 -14.02 10.66 -40.15
CA THR A 528 -14.59 11.53 -39.11
C THR A 528 -14.89 12.93 -39.68
N PRO A 529 -16.01 13.57 -39.29
CA PRO A 529 -16.31 14.95 -39.69
C PRO A 529 -15.36 15.96 -39.01
N PRO A 530 -15.17 17.17 -39.57
CA PRO A 530 -14.20 18.13 -39.06
C PRO A 530 -14.67 18.72 -37.73
N MET A 531 -13.81 18.59 -36.71
CA MET A 531 -13.98 19.17 -35.39
C MET A 531 -13.74 20.68 -35.43
N THR A 532 -14.61 21.44 -34.76
CA THR A 532 -14.37 22.83 -34.37
C THR A 532 -13.11 22.92 -33.48
N PRO A 533 -12.25 23.95 -33.66
CA PRO A 533 -11.02 24.06 -32.89
C PRO A 533 -11.35 24.34 -31.41
N PRO A 534 -10.82 23.53 -30.47
CA PRO A 534 -11.03 23.79 -29.05
C PRO A 534 -10.25 25.04 -28.59
N SER A 535 -10.85 25.70 -27.62
CA SER A 535 -10.22 26.72 -26.76
C SER A 535 -8.89 26.21 -26.18
N GLN A 536 -7.97 27.15 -25.95
CA GLN A 536 -6.54 26.91 -25.69
C GLN A 536 -6.27 25.79 -24.65
N PRO A 537 -5.44 24.77 -25.00
CA PRO A 537 -5.21 23.61 -24.14
C PRO A 537 -4.36 23.93 -22.90
N ALA A 538 -4.50 23.12 -21.84
CA ALA A 538 -3.77 23.30 -20.57
C ALA A 538 -2.25 23.34 -20.74
N ALA A 539 -1.62 24.24 -19.99
CA ALA A 539 -0.18 24.34 -19.86
C ALA A 539 0.37 23.19 -18.98
N LEU A 540 0.80 22.11 -19.62
CA LEU A 540 1.31 20.92 -18.93
C LEU A 540 2.73 21.17 -18.39
N ASN A 541 2.96 20.91 -17.10
CA ASN A 541 4.28 21.06 -16.46
C ASN A 541 5.09 19.76 -16.45
N LYS A 542 4.41 18.62 -16.44
CA LYS A 542 5.03 17.29 -16.39
C LYS A 542 4.30 16.30 -17.29
N LEU A 543 5.07 15.58 -18.11
CA LEU A 543 4.61 14.49 -18.95
C LEU A 543 5.40 13.21 -18.63
N GLY A 544 4.70 12.10 -18.51
CA GLY A 544 5.27 10.77 -18.33
C GLY A 544 4.70 9.78 -19.33
N LEU A 545 5.55 9.07 -20.07
CA LEU A 545 5.17 8.01 -21.00
C LEU A 545 5.85 6.71 -20.56
N GLN A 546 5.09 5.63 -20.41
CA GLN A 546 5.61 4.34 -19.95
C GLN A 546 5.16 3.20 -20.85
N TYR A 547 6.10 2.43 -21.42
CA TYR A 547 5.85 1.27 -22.28
C TYR A 547 5.05 1.61 -23.55
N PHE A 548 5.24 2.82 -24.07
CA PHE A 548 4.59 3.25 -25.31
C PHE A 548 5.08 2.39 -26.50
N HIS A 549 4.15 1.84 -27.27
CA HIS A 549 4.45 0.88 -28.34
C HIS A 549 4.68 1.51 -29.72
N GLY A 550 4.46 2.82 -29.87
CA GLY A 550 4.74 3.50 -31.13
C GLY A 550 6.23 3.81 -31.28
N SER A 551 6.73 3.73 -32.52
CA SER A 551 8.11 4.09 -32.86
C SER A 551 8.37 5.60 -32.87
N LYS A 552 7.31 6.40 -33.05
CA LYS A 552 7.31 7.87 -33.06
C LYS A 552 6.36 8.43 -32.01
N MET A 553 6.59 9.68 -31.58
CA MET A 553 5.71 10.37 -30.63
C MET A 553 4.22 10.27 -31.02
N PRO A 554 3.31 10.06 -30.05
CA PRO A 554 1.88 10.03 -30.32
C PRO A 554 1.32 11.35 -30.88
N ASP A 555 0.38 11.26 -31.83
CA ASP A 555 -0.19 12.44 -32.49
C ASP A 555 -0.99 13.34 -31.56
N TRP A 556 -1.67 12.80 -30.55
CA TRP A 556 -2.43 13.59 -29.57
C TRP A 556 -1.54 14.53 -28.75
N LEU A 557 -0.22 14.30 -28.68
CA LEU A 557 0.71 15.26 -28.06
C LEU A 557 0.79 16.58 -28.83
N LYS A 558 0.56 16.58 -30.16
CA LYS A 558 0.47 17.79 -30.98
C LYS A 558 -0.66 18.71 -30.52
N LEU A 559 -1.70 18.11 -29.96
CA LEU A 559 -2.91 18.82 -29.54
C LEU A 559 -2.75 19.46 -28.15
N LEU A 560 -1.65 19.21 -27.45
CA LEU A 560 -1.39 19.74 -26.11
C LEU A 560 -0.49 20.98 -26.15
N ASN A 561 -0.69 21.90 -25.21
CA ASN A 561 0.22 23.02 -25.00
C ASN A 561 1.45 22.55 -24.20
N LEU A 562 2.51 22.17 -24.91
CA LEU A 562 3.77 21.71 -24.34
C LEU A 562 4.78 22.82 -24.05
N LYS A 563 4.45 24.10 -24.33
CA LYS A 563 5.38 25.24 -24.14
C LYS A 563 5.80 25.44 -22.68
N SER A 564 4.98 25.01 -21.73
CA SER A 564 5.28 25.11 -20.29
C SER A 564 5.89 23.84 -19.69
N LEU A 565 6.22 22.84 -20.52
CA LEU A 565 6.66 21.52 -20.06
C LEU A 565 8.06 21.59 -19.44
N LYS A 566 8.16 21.38 -18.12
CA LYS A 566 9.44 21.41 -17.39
C LYS A 566 10.07 20.03 -17.21
N LYS A 567 9.25 18.97 -17.19
CA LYS A 567 9.68 17.61 -16.86
C LYS A 567 9.11 16.60 -17.86
N LEU A 568 9.99 15.84 -18.53
CA LEU A 568 9.61 14.79 -19.48
C LEU A 568 10.25 13.46 -19.07
N TYR A 569 9.41 12.48 -18.71
CA TYR A 569 9.85 11.16 -18.27
C TYR A 569 9.37 10.09 -19.24
N ILE A 570 10.30 9.34 -19.84
CA ILE A 570 10.00 8.26 -20.78
C ILE A 570 10.65 6.98 -20.27
N ARG A 571 9.87 5.90 -20.17
CA ARG A 571 10.32 4.63 -19.61
C ARG A 571 9.80 3.44 -20.43
N GLY A 572 10.69 2.64 -20.99
CA GLY A 572 10.30 1.45 -21.75
C GLY A 572 9.55 1.79 -23.04
N GLY A 573 9.31 0.77 -23.86
CA GLY A 573 8.59 0.90 -25.13
C GLY A 573 9.51 0.84 -26.35
N GLU A 574 8.91 1.05 -27.52
CA GLU A 574 9.54 0.89 -28.83
C GLU A 574 9.88 2.23 -29.50
N LEU A 575 9.84 3.31 -28.71
CA LEU A 575 10.10 4.65 -29.18
C LEU A 575 11.55 4.75 -29.69
N SER A 576 11.68 5.12 -30.96
CA SER A 576 12.95 5.22 -31.67
C SER A 576 13.47 6.65 -31.80
N ASP A 577 12.59 7.64 -31.61
CA ASP A 577 12.85 9.06 -31.88
C ASP A 577 12.07 9.99 -30.92
N LEU A 578 12.67 11.13 -30.57
CA LEU A 578 12.12 12.20 -29.72
C LEU A 578 11.84 13.51 -30.48
N HIS A 579 12.08 13.58 -31.79
CA HIS A 579 11.78 14.76 -32.58
C HIS A 579 10.32 15.21 -32.35
N GLN A 580 10.15 16.50 -32.05
CA GLN A 580 8.84 17.06 -31.82
C GLN A 580 8.04 17.03 -33.12
N LEU A 581 6.74 16.79 -32.99
CA LEU A 581 5.80 16.94 -34.08
C LEU A 581 5.49 18.43 -34.32
N GLY A 582 6.45 19.18 -34.88
CA GLY A 582 6.35 20.61 -35.17
C GLY A 582 7.70 21.34 -35.17
N ASP A 583 7.70 22.61 -35.55
CA ASP A 583 8.90 23.42 -35.87
C ASP A 583 9.58 24.10 -34.66
N GLY A 584 9.47 23.50 -33.46
CA GLY A 584 9.93 24.11 -32.20
C GLY A 584 10.82 23.20 -31.36
N SER A 585 11.65 23.79 -30.51
CA SER A 585 12.46 23.09 -29.50
C SER A 585 11.70 22.93 -28.18
N TRP A 586 12.08 21.92 -27.39
CA TRP A 586 11.45 21.63 -26.10
C TRP A 586 11.87 22.63 -25.02
N THR A 587 10.95 23.02 -24.14
CA THR A 587 11.24 23.86 -22.95
C THR A 587 11.60 23.05 -21.69
N VAL A 588 11.83 21.75 -21.86
CA VAL A 588 12.07 20.80 -20.78
C VAL A 588 13.41 21.07 -20.09
N LYS A 589 13.37 21.15 -18.76
CA LYS A 589 14.55 21.30 -17.91
C LYS A 589 15.05 19.97 -17.34
N HIS A 590 14.14 19.03 -17.11
CA HIS A 590 14.46 17.73 -16.52
C HIS A 590 13.97 16.61 -17.43
N LEU A 591 14.92 15.88 -18.01
CA LEU A 591 14.66 14.76 -18.89
C LEU A 591 15.04 13.45 -18.20
N ARG A 592 14.20 12.42 -18.35
CA ARG A 592 14.47 11.09 -17.80
C ARG A 592 14.14 10.04 -18.84
N LEU A 593 15.16 9.28 -19.25
CA LEU A 593 15.09 8.24 -20.26
C LEU A 593 15.53 6.92 -19.62
N LYS A 594 14.63 5.93 -19.59
CA LYS A 594 14.90 4.64 -18.95
C LYS A 594 14.45 3.47 -19.80
N PHE A 595 15.27 2.43 -19.94
CA PHE A 595 14.92 1.18 -20.63
C PHE A 595 14.45 1.41 -22.07
N LEU A 596 15.09 2.32 -22.81
CA LEU A 596 14.74 2.62 -24.20
C LEU A 596 15.77 1.97 -25.11
N SER A 597 15.48 0.77 -25.62
CA SER A 597 16.40 0.00 -26.46
C SER A 597 16.51 0.56 -27.88
N GLU A 598 15.42 1.15 -28.39
CA GLU A 598 15.32 1.60 -29.78
C GLU A 598 15.66 3.08 -29.99
N LEU A 599 15.63 3.89 -28.93
CA LEU A 599 15.90 5.32 -29.03
C LEU A 599 17.36 5.58 -29.42
N ARG A 600 17.56 6.09 -30.63
CA ARG A 600 18.87 6.43 -31.19
C ARG A 600 19.01 7.94 -31.31
N MET A 601 20.00 8.49 -30.63
CA MET A 601 20.29 9.93 -30.63
C MET A 601 21.66 10.16 -30.02
N ASP A 602 22.41 11.13 -30.55
CA ASP A 602 23.62 11.61 -29.89
C ASP A 602 23.33 12.78 -28.91
N TRP A 603 24.33 13.17 -28.12
CA TRP A 603 24.15 14.27 -27.17
C TRP A 603 23.91 15.64 -27.84
N ARG A 604 24.49 15.90 -29.02
CA ARG A 604 24.36 17.19 -29.72
C ARG A 604 22.95 17.34 -30.29
N GLU A 605 22.44 16.29 -30.92
CA GLU A 605 21.06 16.18 -31.39
C GLU A 605 20.08 16.39 -30.23
N LEU A 606 20.37 15.76 -29.08
CA LEU A 606 19.52 15.92 -27.89
C LEU A 606 19.57 17.35 -27.32
N GLN A 607 20.73 17.98 -27.25
CA GLN A 607 20.85 19.38 -26.81
C GLN A 607 20.14 20.35 -27.77
N ALA A 608 20.21 20.11 -29.07
CA ALA A 608 19.49 20.90 -30.07
C ALA A 608 17.97 20.79 -29.88
N LEU A 609 17.46 19.58 -29.56
CA LEU A 609 16.06 19.37 -29.24
C LEU A 609 15.63 19.95 -27.91
N PHE A 610 16.52 19.94 -26.91
CA PHE A 610 16.22 20.32 -25.53
C PHE A 610 17.21 21.38 -25.02
N PRO A 611 17.13 22.63 -25.51
CA PRO A 611 18.14 23.67 -25.22
C PRO A 611 18.16 24.12 -23.75
N ASN A 612 17.10 23.89 -22.98
CA ASN A 612 16.95 24.36 -21.60
C ASN A 612 17.25 23.29 -20.53
N LEU A 613 17.93 22.19 -20.89
CA LEU A 613 18.17 21.09 -19.95
C LEU A 613 19.09 21.50 -18.81
N THR A 614 18.64 21.21 -17.59
CA THR A 614 19.45 21.34 -16.37
C THR A 614 19.77 19.98 -15.76
N TYR A 615 19.02 18.94 -16.15
CA TYR A 615 19.15 17.58 -15.61
C TYR A 615 18.74 16.54 -16.65
N VAL A 616 19.58 15.52 -16.83
CA VAL A 616 19.29 14.33 -17.63
C VAL A 616 19.59 13.09 -16.81
N GLU A 617 18.64 12.15 -16.76
CA GLU A 617 18.89 10.80 -16.26
C GLU A 617 18.71 9.79 -17.40
N LYS A 618 19.76 9.06 -17.71
CA LYS A 618 19.80 7.96 -18.68
C LYS A 618 20.03 6.65 -17.94
N PHE A 619 19.16 5.67 -18.11
CA PHE A 619 19.37 4.33 -17.54
C PHE A 619 18.96 3.23 -18.51
N ASN A 620 19.92 2.38 -18.90
CA ASN A 620 19.71 1.28 -19.84
C ASN A 620 19.09 1.76 -21.18
N CYS A 621 19.80 2.67 -21.84
CA CYS A 621 19.48 3.19 -23.17
C CYS A 621 20.70 2.99 -24.08
N PRO A 622 20.87 1.80 -24.68
CA PRO A 622 22.13 1.39 -25.33
C PRO A 622 22.47 2.19 -26.59
N LYS A 623 21.45 2.69 -27.32
CA LYS A 623 21.63 3.41 -28.59
C LYS A 623 21.80 4.93 -28.44
N LEU A 624 21.86 5.43 -27.20
CA LEU A 624 22.16 6.84 -26.91
C LEU A 624 23.68 7.04 -26.75
N SER A 625 24.32 7.77 -27.65
CA SER A 625 25.78 7.91 -27.72
C SER A 625 26.27 9.28 -27.23
N PHE A 626 27.50 9.33 -26.70
CA PHE A 626 28.21 10.56 -26.30
C PHE A 626 27.55 11.39 -25.18
N PHE A 627 26.73 10.79 -24.32
CA PHE A 627 26.10 11.50 -23.19
C PHE A 627 27.13 11.75 -22.07
N PRO A 628 27.29 13.00 -21.59
CA PRO A 628 28.20 13.35 -20.49
C PRO A 628 27.64 12.98 -19.11
N CYS A 629 27.12 11.76 -18.97
CA CYS A 629 26.56 11.28 -17.71
C CYS A 629 27.66 10.72 -16.79
N ASP A 630 27.47 10.89 -15.49
CA ASP A 630 28.28 10.25 -14.45
C ASP A 630 28.08 8.71 -14.41
N GLU A 631 28.77 8.04 -13.49
CA GLU A 631 28.65 6.59 -13.27
C GLU A 631 27.22 6.14 -12.93
N ASN A 632 26.37 7.05 -12.45
CA ASN A 632 24.98 6.77 -12.12
C ASN A 632 24.03 6.94 -13.31
N GLY A 633 24.54 7.43 -14.44
CA GLY A 633 23.76 7.78 -15.63
C GLY A 633 23.08 9.15 -15.51
N GLU A 634 23.61 10.07 -14.70
CA GLU A 634 23.06 11.40 -14.47
C GLU A 634 23.96 12.48 -15.05
N TRP A 635 23.37 13.50 -15.65
CA TRP A 635 24.03 14.75 -16.02
C TRP A 635 23.29 15.90 -15.36
N ILE A 636 24.04 16.82 -14.76
CA ILE A 636 23.54 18.05 -14.15
C ILE A 636 24.33 19.18 -14.80
N SER A 637 23.62 20.19 -15.32
CA SER A 637 24.26 21.39 -15.86
C SER A 637 25.07 22.07 -14.75
N SER A 638 26.38 22.23 -14.99
CA SER A 638 27.21 23.09 -14.16
C SER A 638 27.02 24.54 -14.61
N ALA A 639 27.13 25.51 -13.70
CA ALA A 639 27.04 26.94 -14.06
C ALA A 639 28.14 27.40 -15.05
N ALA A 640 29.07 26.53 -15.44
CA ALA A 640 30.16 26.79 -16.38
C ALA A 640 29.83 26.39 -17.84
N ASP A 641 28.74 25.64 -18.09
CA ASP A 641 28.39 25.14 -19.42
C ASP A 641 27.44 26.08 -20.21
N THR A 642 27.15 27.26 -19.66
CA THR A 642 26.41 28.33 -20.34
C THR A 642 27.36 29.46 -20.72
N ASN A 643 28.16 29.26 -21.76
CA ASN A 643 28.81 30.32 -22.52
C ASN A 643 28.89 29.93 -23.99
#